data_AF-A0AA39I324-F1
#
_entry.id   AF-A0AA39I324-F1
#
_cell.length_a   1.000
_cell.length_b   1.000
_cell.length_c   1.000
_cell.angle_alpha   90.00
_cell.angle_beta   90.00
_cell.angle_gamma   90.00
#
_symmetry.space_group_name_H-M   'P 1'
#
loop_
_entity.id
_entity.type
_entity.pdbx_description
1 polymer ?
#
loop_
_entity_poly.entity_id
_entity_poly.type
_entity_poly.pdbx_seq_one_letter_code
_entity_poly.pdbx_strand_id
1 'polypeptide(L)'
;MSSELLKICEPREWLEPYFLEDVYPDGRRLTEFRGSSVHVGFNATARGSALVKQGGSMVDVSVELEIAVKGDEPQISFQLEAPECMDEVMVDDAHMVLDQFVENKTLANLNAVTANDDRLMWVLKVNIEVLSYDTAYIDTIVTAVSAALLNTKVPEVRFAEEVDEDAPIELSKAIITDKWYPFQLVDIPVSSGFAVYKTSITKEPECLILADPIAEVSDLIVAKCVLVVGYGENIHSMVISGGEPIDADMVKKFHTLAKTRHQTVSTRTSSHRIAEKITVMSDSKYFNTTKKGEIFELKTELNSEKKEKKREAVKKVIASMTVGNDVSTLFPDVVNCMQTDNVELKKLVYLYLMNYAKSQPDLAIMAVNTFVKDCEDPNPLIRALAVRTMGCIRVDKITEYLCEPLRKCLQDEDPYVRKTAAVCVAKLHDINASLVEDQGFVELLNDLLSDSNPMVVANAVAALTEINETRPFAEMNLHTVNKLLAALNECTEWGQVFILDALAHYTPKDECEAQNMCERISPRLAHANAAVVLSTVKALMKLVNILPENSEFIAHLTKKLAPPMVTLLSAEPEIQYVVLRNINLIVQKRTDILKQEMKVFFVKYNDPIYVKMEKLDIMIRLVQQNNIAQVLSELKEYATEVDVDFVRKVVRAIGRCAIKVEQSAERCVSALLELIQTKVNYIVQEAVVVIKDIFRKYPNKYESIISTLCENLDTLDEPEARASMIWIIGEYAERIDNAGEHLESFVEGFHDENTQVQLQLLTAIVKLFLKRPMHTQKLVQRVLSLATKDSDNPDLRDRAYIYWRLLSVDLAAAKDVILAERPLISEETDLLKPSLLDQLVCHIGSLASIYHKPPTSFADTARQPTQHTDEAAAATNKESAILDITGPSTSAAAPAPTTPSQDLLIADLLSLDLSSTAPGVGTPVMNVASAFQPAPMLSGLDDLLGLGLF
;
A
#
# COMPACT_ATOMS: atom_id res chain seq x y z
N MET A 1 31.83 -29.58 -6.65
CA MET A 1 30.53 -28.86 -6.52
C MET A 1 30.81 -27.46 -5.98
N SER A 2 29.85 -26.53 -6.02
CA SER A 2 29.93 -25.35 -5.14
C SER A 2 29.73 -25.79 -3.68
N SER A 3 30.17 -24.98 -2.72
CA SER A 3 29.92 -25.22 -1.29
C SER A 3 28.42 -25.33 -0.99
N GLU A 4 27.61 -24.48 -1.62
CA GLU A 4 26.14 -24.48 -1.50
C GLU A 4 25.49 -25.76 -2.02
N LEU A 5 25.99 -26.33 -3.14
CA LEU A 5 25.51 -27.62 -3.63
C LEU A 5 25.90 -28.78 -2.71
N LEU A 6 27.11 -28.75 -2.12
CA LEU A 6 27.51 -29.77 -1.13
C LEU A 6 26.64 -29.69 0.13
N LYS A 7 26.37 -28.48 0.62
CA LYS A 7 25.49 -28.20 1.76
C LYS A 7 24.07 -28.74 1.58
N ILE A 8 23.54 -28.70 0.35
CA ILE A 8 22.18 -29.19 0.03
C ILE A 8 22.16 -30.71 -0.18
N CYS A 9 23.17 -31.29 -0.84
CA CYS A 9 23.18 -32.72 -1.17
C CYS A 9 23.66 -33.61 -0.01
N GLU A 10 24.72 -33.21 0.68
CA GLU A 10 25.42 -34.01 1.71
C GLU A 10 25.79 -33.11 2.91
N PRO A 11 24.79 -32.56 3.64
CA PRO A 11 25.01 -31.59 4.72
C PRO A 11 25.96 -32.08 5.81
N ARG A 12 26.00 -33.39 6.05
CA ARG A 12 26.91 -34.02 7.02
C ARG A 12 28.38 -33.85 6.64
N GLU A 13 28.76 -34.16 5.40
CA GLU A 13 30.15 -33.99 4.93
C GLU A 13 30.55 -32.51 4.84
N TRP A 14 29.57 -31.62 4.65
CA TRP A 14 29.80 -30.18 4.69
C TRP A 14 30.02 -29.64 6.12
N LEU A 15 29.36 -30.21 7.14
CA LEU A 15 29.44 -29.74 8.54
C LEU A 15 30.61 -30.33 9.35
N GLU A 16 30.96 -31.61 9.14
CA GLU A 16 31.98 -32.29 9.96
C GLU A 16 33.37 -31.60 9.99
N PRO A 17 33.85 -30.92 8.92
CA PRO A 17 35.08 -30.12 8.99
C PRO A 17 35.04 -28.97 10.01
N TYR A 18 33.91 -28.27 10.14
CA TYR A 18 33.76 -27.16 11.10
C TYR A 18 33.70 -27.68 12.54
N PHE A 19 32.97 -28.78 12.76
CA PHE A 19 32.88 -29.41 14.08
C PHE A 19 34.21 -30.00 14.56
N LEU A 20 35.10 -30.43 13.66
CA LEU A 20 36.48 -30.82 13.98
C LEU A 20 37.36 -29.64 14.46
N GLU A 21 36.98 -28.39 14.16
CA GLU A 21 37.68 -27.18 14.61
C GLU A 21 37.02 -26.52 15.85
N ASP A 22 36.04 -27.16 16.49
CA ASP A 22 35.21 -26.63 17.60
C ASP A 22 34.46 -25.32 17.24
N VAL A 23 34.09 -25.17 15.97
CA VAL A 23 33.50 -23.95 15.41
C VAL A 23 32.23 -24.25 14.58
N TYR A 24 31.25 -23.36 14.65
CA TYR A 24 30.07 -23.36 13.76
C TYR A 24 30.39 -22.66 12.42
N PRO A 25 29.65 -22.94 11.33
CA PRO A 25 29.82 -22.23 10.05
C PRO A 25 29.66 -20.69 10.10
N ASP A 26 29.12 -20.13 11.20
CA ASP A 26 29.02 -18.68 11.44
C ASP A 26 30.22 -18.07 12.21
N GLY A 27 31.21 -18.91 12.59
CA GLY A 27 32.42 -18.50 13.30
C GLY A 27 32.34 -18.51 14.84
N ARG A 28 31.18 -18.84 15.44
CA ARG A 28 31.07 -19.08 16.90
C ARG A 28 31.69 -20.40 17.30
N ARG A 29 32.00 -20.57 18.59
CA ARG A 29 32.35 -21.89 19.15
C ARG A 29 31.12 -22.76 19.39
N LEU A 30 31.28 -24.09 19.40
CA LEU A 30 30.16 -25.02 19.66
C LEU A 30 29.52 -24.86 21.04
N THR A 31 30.23 -24.23 21.99
CA THR A 31 29.76 -23.93 23.36
C THR A 31 29.20 -22.51 23.53
N GLU A 32 29.13 -21.70 22.47
CA GLU A 32 28.76 -20.28 22.54
C GLU A 32 27.36 -19.99 21.95
N PHE A 33 26.44 -19.57 22.82
CA PHE A 33 25.07 -19.20 22.45
C PHE A 33 25.01 -17.92 21.60
N ARG A 34 24.02 -17.81 20.71
CA ARG A 34 23.74 -16.59 19.95
C ARG A 34 23.30 -15.46 20.88
N GLY A 35 23.61 -14.23 20.48
CA GLY A 35 23.15 -13.03 21.19
C GLY A 35 21.63 -12.89 21.09
N SER A 36 20.99 -12.57 22.22
CA SER A 36 19.58 -12.18 22.29
C SER A 36 19.44 -10.66 22.48
N SER A 37 18.41 -10.09 21.86
CA SER A 37 17.98 -8.70 22.03
C SER A 37 16.54 -8.65 22.56
N VAL A 38 16.34 -7.89 23.64
CA VAL A 38 15.07 -7.78 24.37
C VAL A 38 14.60 -6.33 24.32
N HIS A 39 13.41 -6.10 23.75
CA HIS A 39 12.76 -4.79 23.65
C HIS A 39 11.52 -4.77 24.55
N VAL A 40 11.73 -4.42 25.81
CA VAL A 40 10.67 -4.27 26.81
C VAL A 40 9.82 -3.03 26.50
N GLY A 41 8.49 -3.16 26.58
CA GLY A 41 7.56 -2.07 26.30
C GLY A 41 7.29 -1.83 24.81
N PHE A 42 7.47 -2.84 23.97
CA PHE A 42 7.28 -2.75 22.51
C PHE A 42 5.84 -2.33 22.15
N ASN A 43 4.84 -3.07 22.65
CA ASN A 43 3.44 -2.66 22.55
C ASN A 43 3.06 -1.74 23.73
N ALA A 44 2.57 -0.54 23.41
CA ALA A 44 2.21 0.51 24.39
C ALA A 44 0.78 0.42 24.95
N THR A 45 -0.10 -0.44 24.41
CA THR A 45 -1.47 -0.64 24.94
C THR A 45 -1.55 -1.75 26.00
N ALA A 46 -0.69 -2.76 25.89
CA ALA A 46 -0.62 -3.89 26.81
C ALA A 46 -0.12 -3.48 28.23
N ARG A 47 -0.48 -4.26 29.27
CA ARG A 47 -0.14 -3.96 30.67
C ARG A 47 1.29 -4.37 31.04
N GLY A 48 1.82 -5.35 30.33
CA GLY A 48 3.24 -5.62 30.15
C GLY A 48 3.47 -6.05 28.71
N SER A 49 4.63 -5.75 28.14
CA SER A 49 5.01 -6.22 26.80
C SER A 49 6.53 -6.38 26.66
N ALA A 50 6.96 -7.33 25.83
CA ALA A 50 8.36 -7.51 25.44
C ALA A 50 8.53 -8.29 24.13
N LEU A 51 9.12 -7.64 23.13
CA LEU A 51 9.57 -8.26 21.89
C LEU A 51 11.00 -8.80 22.07
N VAL A 52 11.22 -10.09 21.79
CA VAL A 52 12.55 -10.74 21.92
C VAL A 52 12.97 -11.40 20.61
N LYS A 53 14.26 -11.27 20.28
CA LYS A 53 14.90 -12.01 19.19
C LYS A 53 16.13 -12.76 19.71
N GLN A 54 16.27 -14.04 19.35
CA GLN A 54 17.50 -14.83 19.53
C GLN A 54 17.72 -15.68 18.27
N GLY A 55 18.83 -15.45 17.56
CA GLY A 55 19.07 -16.10 16.26
C GLY A 55 18.03 -15.70 15.22
N GLY A 56 17.44 -16.69 14.55
CA GLY A 56 16.31 -16.51 13.63
C GLY A 56 14.95 -16.36 14.34
N SER A 57 14.82 -16.81 15.59
CA SER A 57 13.56 -16.71 16.34
C SER A 57 13.26 -15.28 16.77
N MET A 58 12.00 -14.85 16.58
CA MET A 58 11.44 -13.60 17.08
C MET A 58 10.04 -13.88 17.67
N VAL A 59 9.78 -13.36 18.87
CA VAL A 59 8.53 -13.55 19.60
C VAL A 59 8.15 -12.23 20.25
N ASP A 60 6.92 -11.75 20.03
CA ASP A 60 6.32 -10.71 20.88
C ASP A 60 5.49 -11.36 21.99
N VAL A 61 5.47 -10.73 23.16
CA VAL A 61 4.64 -11.15 24.28
C VAL A 61 3.93 -9.93 24.84
N SER A 62 2.61 -10.03 24.95
CA SER A 62 1.76 -9.05 25.61
C SER A 62 1.07 -9.66 26.82
N VAL A 63 0.85 -8.84 27.85
CA VAL A 63 0.21 -9.25 29.11
C VAL A 63 -1.03 -8.40 29.34
N GLU A 64 -2.15 -9.08 29.47
CA GLU A 64 -3.45 -8.55 29.84
C GLU A 64 -3.81 -8.95 31.29
N LEU A 65 -4.75 -8.23 31.89
CA LEU A 65 -5.12 -8.35 33.29
C LEU A 65 -6.65 -8.38 33.43
N GLU A 66 -7.17 -9.50 33.93
CA GLU A 66 -8.60 -9.72 34.19
C GLU A 66 -8.85 -9.97 35.68
N ILE A 67 -10.05 -9.68 36.18
CA ILE A 67 -10.41 -9.85 37.60
C ILE A 67 -11.31 -11.08 37.74
N ALA A 68 -10.84 -12.08 38.48
CA ALA A 68 -11.57 -13.32 38.74
C ALA A 68 -11.86 -13.50 40.25
N VAL A 69 -12.85 -14.34 40.54
CA VAL A 69 -13.14 -14.80 41.90
C VAL A 69 -12.14 -15.90 42.27
N LYS A 70 -11.63 -15.87 43.50
CA LYS A 70 -10.58 -16.76 44.01
C LYS A 70 -11.11 -18.20 44.21
N GLY A 71 -11.16 -18.98 43.12
CA GLY A 71 -11.59 -20.38 43.15
C GLY A 71 -11.49 -21.15 41.83
N ASP A 72 -11.93 -20.56 40.71
CA ASP A 72 -12.21 -21.31 39.47
C ASP A 72 -11.12 -21.23 38.37
N GLU A 73 -10.22 -20.24 38.39
CA GLU A 73 -9.30 -19.97 37.27
C GLU A 73 -7.80 -19.98 37.65
N PRO A 74 -6.88 -20.35 36.73
CA PRO A 74 -5.44 -20.29 36.96
C PRO A 74 -4.94 -18.82 37.02
N GLN A 75 -4.03 -18.54 37.96
CA GLN A 75 -3.51 -17.17 38.19
C GLN A 75 -2.72 -16.59 37.00
N ILE A 76 -2.12 -17.46 36.18
CA ILE A 76 -1.46 -17.11 34.91
C ILE A 76 -1.98 -18.11 33.88
N SER A 77 -2.35 -17.61 32.70
CA SER A 77 -2.74 -18.40 31.54
C SER A 77 -1.90 -17.98 30.33
N PHE A 78 -1.41 -18.96 29.58
CA PHE A 78 -0.58 -18.74 28.40
C PHE A 78 -1.38 -19.04 27.14
N GLN A 79 -1.41 -18.08 26.21
CA GLN A 79 -1.98 -18.26 24.88
C GLN A 79 -0.82 -18.14 23.89
N LEU A 80 -0.56 -19.21 23.13
CA LEU A 80 0.57 -19.31 22.21
C LEU A 80 0.04 -19.36 20.77
N GLU A 81 0.31 -18.31 20.00
CA GLU A 81 -0.02 -18.22 18.58
C GLU A 81 1.25 -18.48 17.78
N ALA A 82 1.24 -19.59 17.03
CA ALA A 82 2.37 -20.07 16.24
C ALA A 82 2.03 -20.06 14.73
N PRO A 83 2.97 -19.72 13.83
CA PRO A 83 2.76 -19.79 12.40
C PRO A 83 2.50 -21.21 11.89
N GLU A 84 1.73 -21.35 10.82
CA GLU A 84 1.37 -22.63 10.16
C GLU A 84 2.57 -23.50 9.71
N CYS A 85 3.78 -22.95 9.69
CA CYS A 85 5.02 -23.64 9.35
C CYS A 85 5.77 -24.26 10.55
N MET A 86 5.26 -24.11 11.78
CA MET A 86 5.84 -24.70 12.99
C MET A 86 5.12 -26.03 13.33
N ASP A 87 5.87 -27.11 13.50
CA ASP A 87 5.30 -28.43 13.81
C ASP A 87 4.54 -28.43 15.15
N GLU A 88 3.38 -29.10 15.21
CA GLU A 88 2.55 -29.23 16.43
C GLU A 88 3.37 -29.73 17.64
N VAL A 89 4.30 -30.66 17.43
CA VAL A 89 5.19 -31.20 18.46
C VAL A 89 6.09 -30.11 19.10
N MET A 90 6.47 -29.09 18.34
CA MET A 90 7.27 -27.96 18.84
C MET A 90 6.40 -26.98 19.65
N VAL A 91 5.10 -26.90 19.34
CA VAL A 91 4.11 -26.10 20.07
C VAL A 91 3.77 -26.81 21.39
N ASP A 92 3.58 -28.13 21.38
CA ASP A 92 3.42 -28.97 22.58
C ASP A 92 4.65 -28.89 23.52
N ASP A 93 5.87 -29.00 22.99
CA ASP A 93 7.13 -28.84 23.75
C ASP A 93 7.18 -27.45 24.46
N ALA A 94 6.65 -26.40 23.81
CA ALA A 94 6.60 -25.05 24.40
C ALA A 94 5.52 -24.94 25.49
N HIS A 95 4.31 -25.46 25.25
CA HIS A 95 3.23 -25.49 26.25
C HIS A 95 3.66 -26.26 27.50
N MET A 96 4.25 -27.45 27.35
CA MET A 96 4.74 -28.26 28.47
C MET A 96 5.74 -27.50 29.36
N VAL A 97 6.63 -26.67 28.78
CA VAL A 97 7.57 -25.84 29.55
C VAL A 97 6.85 -24.69 30.27
N LEU A 98 5.85 -24.08 29.64
CA LEU A 98 5.07 -22.98 30.23
C LEU A 98 4.17 -23.45 31.37
N ASP A 99 3.46 -24.57 31.20
CA ASP A 99 2.58 -25.16 32.23
C ASP A 99 3.38 -25.62 33.46
N GLN A 100 4.58 -26.19 33.26
CA GLN A 100 5.49 -26.53 34.36
C GLN A 100 5.93 -25.30 35.18
N PHE A 101 5.93 -24.09 34.62
CA PHE A 101 6.18 -22.88 35.42
C PHE A 101 5.00 -22.52 36.34
N VAL A 102 3.77 -22.81 35.92
CA VAL A 102 2.54 -22.62 36.71
C VAL A 102 2.46 -23.66 37.82
N GLU A 103 2.64 -24.94 37.51
CA GLU A 103 2.62 -26.05 38.49
C GLU A 103 3.66 -25.83 39.60
N ASN A 104 4.91 -25.54 39.23
CA ASN A 104 6.01 -25.34 40.16
C ASN A 104 6.03 -23.95 40.80
N LYS A 105 5.08 -23.05 40.47
CA LYS A 105 4.93 -21.69 41.02
C LYS A 105 6.22 -20.85 40.95
N THR A 106 6.94 -21.00 39.84
CA THR A 106 8.29 -20.42 39.64
C THR A 106 8.27 -18.93 39.34
N LEU A 107 7.22 -18.47 38.63
CA LEU A 107 7.06 -17.08 38.21
C LEU A 107 6.44 -16.23 39.33
N ALA A 108 5.34 -16.69 39.93
CA ALA A 108 4.54 -15.89 40.85
C ALA A 108 4.29 -16.59 42.20
N ASN A 109 4.37 -15.82 43.28
CA ASN A 109 3.89 -16.24 44.59
C ASN A 109 2.38 -15.92 44.70
N LEU A 110 1.61 -16.80 45.35
CA LEU A 110 0.15 -16.72 45.48
C LEU A 110 -0.34 -15.33 45.96
N ASN A 111 0.45 -14.67 46.81
CA ASN A 111 0.13 -13.38 47.44
C ASN A 111 0.53 -12.16 46.59
N ALA A 112 1.14 -12.34 45.41
CA ALA A 112 1.50 -11.24 44.50
C ALA A 112 0.36 -10.85 43.54
N VAL A 113 -0.73 -11.63 43.55
CA VAL A 113 -1.82 -11.61 42.57
C VAL A 113 -3.19 -11.31 43.21
N THR A 114 -3.29 -11.51 44.53
CA THR A 114 -4.47 -11.17 45.35
C THR A 114 -4.74 -9.66 45.37
N ALA A 115 -6.02 -9.28 45.23
CA ALA A 115 -6.46 -7.91 45.50
C ALA A 115 -6.45 -7.62 47.02
N ASN A 116 -6.77 -6.37 47.41
CA ASN A 116 -6.86 -5.97 48.83
C ASN A 116 -8.01 -6.65 49.60
N ASP A 117 -9.01 -7.20 48.89
CA ASP A 117 -10.07 -8.04 49.45
C ASP A 117 -9.74 -9.49 49.09
N ASP A 118 -9.58 -10.37 50.09
CA ASP A 118 -9.00 -11.71 49.95
C ASP A 118 -9.93 -12.73 49.25
N ARG A 119 -10.98 -12.22 48.58
CA ARG A 119 -11.95 -12.93 47.74
C ARG A 119 -11.70 -12.76 46.23
N LEU A 120 -10.93 -11.75 45.81
CA LEU A 120 -10.59 -11.46 44.41
C LEU A 120 -9.11 -11.70 44.09
N MET A 121 -8.86 -12.15 42.86
CA MET A 121 -7.52 -12.29 42.29
C MET A 121 -7.47 -11.73 40.87
N TRP A 122 -6.30 -11.22 40.49
CA TRP A 122 -6.03 -10.97 39.08
C TRP A 122 -5.73 -12.29 38.35
N VAL A 123 -6.11 -12.37 37.08
CA VAL A 123 -5.68 -13.41 36.14
C VAL A 123 -4.81 -12.71 35.10
N LEU A 124 -3.57 -13.18 34.97
CA LEU A 124 -2.66 -12.71 33.93
C LEU A 124 -2.87 -13.56 32.67
N LYS A 125 -3.40 -12.95 31.62
CA LYS A 125 -3.44 -13.54 30.27
C LYS A 125 -2.18 -13.10 29.55
N VAL A 126 -1.33 -14.08 29.21
CA VAL A 126 -0.02 -13.85 28.58
C VAL A 126 -0.09 -14.39 27.16
N ASN A 127 -0.23 -13.47 26.20
CA ASN A 127 -0.42 -13.78 24.79
C ASN A 127 0.95 -13.71 24.11
N ILE A 128 1.35 -14.80 23.45
CA ILE A 128 2.69 -15.06 22.93
C ILE A 128 2.57 -15.26 21.42
N GLU A 129 3.06 -14.31 20.62
CA GLU A 129 2.99 -14.34 19.15
C GLU A 129 4.38 -14.67 18.58
N VAL A 130 4.52 -15.83 17.94
CA VAL A 130 5.81 -16.29 17.37
C VAL A 130 5.98 -15.74 15.94
N LEU A 131 6.47 -14.51 15.83
CA LEU A 131 6.69 -13.82 14.54
C LEU A 131 7.69 -14.53 13.61
N SER A 132 8.69 -15.21 14.16
CA SER A 132 9.55 -16.13 13.41
C SER A 132 10.14 -17.22 14.30
N TYR A 133 10.39 -18.41 13.74
CA TYR A 133 10.90 -19.57 14.47
C TYR A 133 12.26 -20.04 13.92
N ASP A 134 13.04 -20.64 14.82
CA ASP A 134 14.37 -21.22 14.64
C ASP A 134 14.56 -22.21 15.80
N THR A 135 15.64 -23.00 15.81
CA THR A 135 15.95 -24.04 16.82
C THR A 135 15.83 -23.58 18.29
N ALA A 136 16.03 -22.29 18.53
CA ALA A 136 16.01 -21.59 19.81
C ALA A 136 14.66 -20.93 20.15
N TYR A 137 13.55 -21.40 19.57
CA TYR A 137 12.20 -20.90 19.87
C TYR A 137 11.88 -20.87 21.38
N ILE A 138 12.11 -21.97 22.13
CA ILE A 138 11.89 -22.01 23.59
C ILE A 138 12.76 -20.99 24.34
N ASP A 139 14.04 -20.84 23.96
CA ASP A 139 14.95 -19.83 24.52
C ASP A 139 14.46 -18.39 24.28
N THR A 140 13.72 -18.17 23.19
CA THR A 140 13.10 -16.87 22.87
C THR A 140 11.81 -16.65 23.66
N ILE A 141 10.91 -17.65 23.68
CA ILE A 141 9.63 -17.62 24.41
C ILE A 141 9.84 -17.41 25.92
N VAL A 142 10.66 -18.23 26.57
CA VAL A 142 10.89 -18.14 28.03
C VAL A 142 11.53 -16.79 28.42
N THR A 143 12.42 -16.27 27.57
CA THR A 143 13.00 -14.94 27.76
C THR A 143 11.96 -13.82 27.57
N ALA A 144 11.09 -13.94 26.57
CA ALA A 144 10.05 -12.95 26.29
C ALA A 144 8.96 -12.91 27.38
N VAL A 145 8.46 -14.06 27.82
CA VAL A 145 7.52 -14.17 28.95
C VAL A 145 8.12 -13.56 30.21
N SER A 146 9.37 -13.88 30.54
CA SER A 146 10.06 -13.32 31.71
C SER A 146 10.24 -11.80 31.60
N ALA A 147 10.55 -11.27 30.40
CA ALA A 147 10.73 -9.85 30.17
C ALA A 147 9.41 -9.06 30.19
N ALA A 148 8.32 -9.64 29.66
CA ALA A 148 7.00 -9.03 29.69
C ALA A 148 6.44 -8.99 31.12
N LEU A 149 6.57 -10.08 31.88
CA LEU A 149 6.16 -10.14 33.29
C LEU A 149 6.97 -9.21 34.20
N LEU A 150 8.26 -8.94 33.89
CA LEU A 150 9.06 -7.91 34.59
C LEU A 150 8.54 -6.47 34.35
N ASN A 151 7.83 -6.23 33.25
CA ASN A 151 7.28 -4.93 32.87
C ASN A 151 5.85 -4.71 33.41
N THR A 152 5.10 -5.80 33.64
CA THR A 152 3.70 -5.79 34.05
C THR A 152 3.46 -4.96 35.32
N LYS A 153 2.45 -4.08 35.26
CA LYS A 153 1.98 -3.27 36.39
C LYS A 153 0.53 -3.59 36.70
N VAL A 154 0.27 -3.97 37.95
CA VAL A 154 -1.05 -4.36 38.44
C VAL A 154 -1.68 -3.20 39.21
N PRO A 155 -2.94 -2.80 38.93
CA PRO A 155 -3.59 -1.70 39.64
C PRO A 155 -4.30 -2.14 40.93
N GLU A 156 -4.45 -1.21 41.87
CA GLU A 156 -5.20 -1.40 43.11
C GLU A 156 -6.72 -1.37 42.84
N VAL A 157 -7.44 -2.45 43.20
CA VAL A 157 -8.91 -2.58 43.09
C VAL A 157 -9.58 -2.25 44.43
N ARG A 158 -10.77 -1.64 44.38
CA ARG A 158 -11.64 -1.36 45.54
C ARG A 158 -13.11 -1.58 45.17
N PHE A 159 -13.93 -2.02 46.13
CA PHE A 159 -15.38 -1.92 46.01
C PHE A 159 -15.88 -0.53 46.47
N ALA A 160 -17.07 -0.15 46.01
CA ALA A 160 -17.69 1.14 46.34
C ALA A 160 -18.38 1.17 47.72
N GLU A 161 -18.75 0.00 48.25
CA GLU A 161 -19.53 -0.19 49.48
C GLU A 161 -18.89 -1.33 50.31
N GLU A 162 -19.11 -1.33 51.63
CA GLU A 162 -18.69 -2.44 52.50
C GLU A 162 -19.66 -3.61 52.30
N VAL A 163 -19.19 -4.69 51.65
CA VAL A 163 -19.99 -5.88 51.32
C VAL A 163 -19.77 -6.97 52.38
N ASP A 164 -20.86 -7.41 53.01
CA ASP A 164 -20.90 -8.52 53.99
C ASP A 164 -20.08 -9.75 53.53
N GLU A 165 -19.51 -10.48 54.49
CA GLU A 165 -18.61 -11.61 54.20
C GLU A 165 -19.29 -12.74 53.40
N ASP A 166 -20.61 -12.94 53.58
CA ASP A 166 -21.43 -14.02 52.99
C ASP A 166 -22.11 -13.68 51.64
N ALA A 167 -21.93 -12.48 51.08
CA ALA A 167 -22.64 -12.05 49.86
C ALA A 167 -21.95 -12.51 48.54
N PRO A 168 -22.71 -12.91 47.50
CA PRO A 168 -22.15 -13.28 46.20
C PRO A 168 -21.57 -12.05 45.46
N ILE A 169 -20.40 -12.21 44.87
CA ILE A 169 -19.61 -11.11 44.29
C ILE A 169 -20.05 -10.82 42.84
N GLU A 170 -20.52 -9.60 42.59
CA GLU A 170 -20.74 -9.09 41.24
C GLU A 170 -19.49 -8.33 40.74
N LEU A 171 -18.75 -8.91 39.80
CA LEU A 171 -17.51 -8.34 39.25
C LEU A 171 -17.69 -6.92 38.65
N SER A 172 -18.91 -6.59 38.20
CA SER A 172 -19.29 -5.27 37.68
C SER A 172 -19.22 -4.12 38.70
N LYS A 173 -19.07 -4.41 40.00
CA LYS A 173 -18.93 -3.42 41.09
C LYS A 173 -17.48 -3.14 41.49
N ALA A 174 -16.50 -3.78 40.86
CA ALA A 174 -15.09 -3.57 41.16
C ALA A 174 -14.57 -2.27 40.50
N ILE A 175 -14.06 -1.32 41.29
CA ILE A 175 -13.46 -0.08 40.81
C ILE A 175 -11.94 -0.22 40.79
N ILE A 176 -11.36 -0.12 39.60
CA ILE A 176 -9.91 -0.03 39.40
C ILE A 176 -9.46 1.41 39.72
N THR A 177 -8.42 1.57 40.54
CA THR A 177 -7.91 2.89 40.95
C THR A 177 -6.61 3.27 40.25
N ASP A 178 -6.28 4.57 40.23
CA ASP A 178 -5.09 5.14 39.56
C ASP A 178 -3.72 4.74 40.17
N LYS A 179 -3.69 3.79 41.10
CA LYS A 179 -2.46 3.34 41.77
C LYS A 179 -1.99 2.02 41.18
N TRP A 180 -0.73 2.01 40.78
CA TRP A 180 -0.10 0.91 40.06
C TRP A 180 1.10 0.37 40.84
N TYR A 181 1.16 -0.94 41.00
CA TYR A 181 2.27 -1.65 41.64
C TYR A 181 3.01 -2.50 40.58
N PRO A 182 4.36 -2.51 40.58
CA PRO A 182 5.12 -3.38 39.69
C PRO A 182 4.97 -4.84 40.13
N PHE A 183 4.77 -5.74 39.17
CA PHE A 183 4.69 -7.17 39.42
C PHE A 183 6.02 -7.70 39.99
N GLN A 184 5.95 -8.59 40.98
CA GLN A 184 7.13 -9.18 41.62
C GLN A 184 7.25 -10.65 41.27
N LEU A 185 8.04 -10.93 40.23
CA LEU A 185 8.51 -12.27 39.89
C LEU A 185 9.35 -12.85 41.05
N VAL A 186 9.15 -14.14 41.33
CA VAL A 186 9.93 -14.89 42.33
C VAL A 186 11.31 -15.26 41.78
N ASP A 187 11.38 -15.60 40.49
CA ASP A 187 12.60 -15.97 39.76
C ASP A 187 12.56 -15.42 38.32
N ILE A 188 13.72 -15.38 37.65
CA ILE A 188 13.87 -15.09 36.23
C ILE A 188 14.38 -16.37 35.56
N PRO A 189 13.49 -17.26 35.07
CA PRO A 189 13.91 -18.48 34.40
C PRO A 189 14.64 -18.14 33.09
N VAL A 190 15.78 -18.81 32.85
CA VAL A 190 16.53 -18.72 31.60
C VAL A 190 16.69 -20.12 31.04
N SER A 191 16.08 -20.38 29.88
CA SER A 191 16.30 -21.63 29.15
C SER A 191 17.60 -21.58 28.32
N SER A 192 18.13 -22.77 28.10
CA SER A 192 19.33 -23.04 27.33
C SER A 192 19.11 -24.28 26.48
N GLY A 193 19.02 -24.10 25.16
CA GLY A 193 18.97 -25.21 24.20
C GLY A 193 20.33 -25.86 23.96
N PHE A 194 20.41 -27.17 24.15
CA PHE A 194 21.55 -28.02 23.83
C PHE A 194 21.16 -29.13 22.86
N ALA A 195 22.13 -29.63 22.11
CA ALA A 195 22.00 -30.80 21.25
C ALA A 195 23.27 -31.68 21.28
N VAL A 196 23.09 -32.96 20.97
CA VAL A 196 24.17 -33.95 20.90
C VAL A 196 24.37 -34.37 19.45
N TYR A 197 25.59 -34.17 18.95
CA TYR A 197 26.05 -34.64 17.64
C TYR A 197 27.04 -35.80 17.80
N LYS A 198 27.03 -36.76 16.87
CA LYS A 198 27.79 -38.02 16.97
C LYS A 198 28.66 -38.20 15.72
N THR A 199 29.95 -37.89 15.83
CA THR A 199 30.88 -38.03 14.70
C THR A 199 31.07 -39.50 14.31
N SER A 200 31.37 -39.77 13.03
CA SER A 200 31.59 -41.12 12.52
C SER A 200 32.95 -41.29 11.82
N ILE A 201 33.82 -40.29 11.88
CA ILE A 201 35.18 -40.32 11.31
C ILE A 201 36.21 -40.89 12.32
N THR A 202 36.00 -40.70 13.62
CA THR A 202 36.91 -41.19 14.67
C THR A 202 36.70 -42.68 14.96
N LYS A 203 37.78 -43.39 15.33
CA LYS A 203 37.72 -44.84 15.63
C LYS A 203 36.94 -45.19 16.90
N GLU A 204 36.73 -44.22 17.76
CA GLU A 204 35.78 -44.26 18.87
C GLU A 204 34.79 -43.11 18.62
N PRO A 205 33.46 -43.34 18.64
CA PRO A 205 32.47 -42.32 18.29
C PRO A 205 32.31 -41.33 19.45
N GLU A 206 32.92 -40.15 19.33
CA GLU A 206 32.77 -39.09 20.32
C GLU A 206 31.45 -38.32 20.13
N CYS A 207 30.77 -38.04 21.24
CA CYS A 207 29.56 -37.23 21.28
C CYS A 207 29.93 -35.77 21.57
N LEU A 208 29.74 -34.89 20.57
CA LEU A 208 29.94 -33.46 20.69
C LEU A 208 28.71 -32.78 21.28
N ILE A 209 28.94 -31.78 22.13
CA ILE A 209 27.88 -30.94 22.72
C ILE A 209 27.77 -29.65 21.92
N LEU A 210 26.59 -29.41 21.36
CA LEU A 210 26.22 -28.20 20.64
C LEU A 210 25.32 -27.34 21.52
N ALA A 211 25.79 -26.17 21.94
CA ALA A 211 24.96 -25.14 22.56
C ALA A 211 24.36 -24.26 21.46
N ASP A 212 23.04 -24.02 21.50
CA ASP A 212 22.31 -23.21 20.51
C ASP A 212 22.63 -23.59 19.04
N PRO A 213 22.26 -24.82 18.62
CA PRO A 213 22.55 -25.33 17.27
C PRO A 213 21.80 -24.51 16.21
N ILE A 214 22.40 -24.35 15.03
CA ILE A 214 21.73 -23.71 13.89
C ILE A 214 20.74 -24.69 13.22
N ALA A 215 19.69 -24.17 12.57
CA ALA A 215 18.65 -24.97 11.90
C ALA A 215 19.22 -26.02 10.91
N GLU A 216 20.33 -25.69 10.25
CA GLU A 216 21.05 -26.54 9.29
C GLU A 216 21.62 -27.84 9.89
N VAL A 217 21.62 -27.96 11.22
CA VAL A 217 22.09 -29.13 11.97
C VAL A 217 20.91 -29.97 12.50
N SER A 218 19.66 -29.46 12.42
CA SER A 218 18.49 -30.05 13.07
C SER A 218 18.30 -31.55 12.74
N ASP A 219 18.38 -31.89 11.45
CA ASP A 219 18.18 -33.25 10.92
C ASP A 219 19.33 -34.23 11.27
N LEU A 220 20.41 -33.73 11.88
CA LEU A 220 21.63 -34.48 12.21
C LEU A 220 21.83 -34.65 13.73
N ILE A 221 20.90 -34.16 14.56
CA ILE A 221 20.95 -34.23 16.02
C ILE A 221 20.44 -35.58 16.51
N VAL A 222 21.16 -36.21 17.45
CA VAL A 222 20.77 -37.50 18.05
C VAL A 222 19.80 -37.32 19.23
N ALA A 223 20.03 -36.25 20.01
CA ALA A 223 19.13 -35.81 21.08
C ALA A 223 19.26 -34.30 21.34
N LYS A 224 18.13 -33.64 21.54
CA LYS A 224 18.01 -32.25 22.00
C LYS A 224 17.69 -32.26 23.50
N CYS A 225 18.24 -31.30 24.24
CA CYS A 225 17.97 -31.11 25.66
C CYS A 225 17.79 -29.62 25.94
N VAL A 226 16.63 -29.23 26.48
CA VAL A 226 16.33 -27.85 26.85
C VAL A 226 16.25 -27.78 28.37
N LEU A 227 17.15 -27.00 28.97
CA LEU A 227 17.29 -26.85 30.41
C LEU A 227 16.91 -25.44 30.83
N VAL A 228 15.94 -25.31 31.74
CA VAL A 228 15.55 -24.04 32.35
C VAL A 228 16.18 -23.90 33.71
N VAL A 229 17.02 -22.87 33.89
CA VAL A 229 17.74 -22.60 35.14
C VAL A 229 17.33 -21.25 35.71
N GLY A 230 17.06 -21.23 37.01
CA GLY A 230 16.71 -20.03 37.79
C GLY A 230 17.78 -19.60 38.79
N TYR A 231 17.44 -18.60 39.60
CA TYR A 231 18.27 -18.13 40.70
C TYR A 231 18.55 -19.25 41.70
N GLY A 232 19.78 -19.25 42.24
CA GLY A 232 20.25 -20.31 43.13
C GLY A 232 20.70 -21.60 42.42
N GLU A 233 20.83 -21.58 41.09
CA GLU A 233 21.31 -22.72 40.26
C GLU A 233 20.32 -23.90 40.15
N ASN A 234 19.07 -23.69 40.59
CA ASN A 234 17.98 -24.65 40.50
C ASN A 234 17.55 -24.88 39.05
N ILE A 235 17.25 -26.14 38.72
CA ILE A 235 16.62 -26.52 37.45
C ILE A 235 15.10 -26.48 37.66
N HIS A 236 14.38 -25.67 36.88
CA HIS A 236 12.92 -25.56 36.93
C HIS A 236 12.23 -26.52 35.96
N SER A 237 12.87 -26.80 34.83
CA SER A 237 12.40 -27.77 33.83
C SER A 237 13.61 -28.33 33.05
N MET A 238 13.49 -29.59 32.61
CA MET A 238 14.43 -30.24 31.70
C MET A 238 13.64 -31.11 30.72
N VAL A 239 13.55 -30.67 29.47
CA VAL A 239 12.91 -31.41 28.37
C VAL A 239 14.00 -32.07 27.54
N ILE A 240 13.83 -33.36 27.23
CA ILE A 240 14.75 -34.13 26.37
C ILE A 240 13.93 -34.76 25.26
N SER A 241 14.23 -34.40 24.01
CA SER A 241 13.60 -34.94 22.81
C SER A 241 14.67 -35.56 21.89
N GLY A 242 14.53 -36.86 21.59
CA GLY A 242 15.56 -37.62 20.87
C GLY A 242 15.46 -39.13 21.09
N GLY A 243 16.27 -39.90 20.35
CA GLY A 243 16.19 -41.37 20.32
C GLY A 243 17.21 -42.12 21.18
N GLU A 244 18.37 -41.53 21.48
CA GLU A 244 19.37 -42.13 22.39
C GLU A 244 19.33 -41.48 23.78
N PRO A 245 19.51 -42.25 24.87
CA PRO A 245 19.55 -41.72 26.23
C PRO A 245 20.81 -40.88 26.48
N ILE A 246 20.66 -39.76 27.19
CA ILE A 246 21.75 -38.84 27.52
C ILE A 246 22.46 -39.26 28.82
N ASP A 247 23.79 -39.36 28.79
CA ASP A 247 24.60 -39.71 29.96
C ASP A 247 24.54 -38.64 31.07
N ALA A 248 24.57 -39.10 32.33
CA ALA A 248 24.54 -38.23 33.51
C ALA A 248 25.71 -37.24 33.58
N ASP A 249 26.87 -37.55 32.96
CA ASP A 249 28.01 -36.63 32.86
C ASP A 249 27.85 -35.58 31.74
N MET A 250 27.02 -35.83 30.73
CA MET A 250 26.60 -34.80 29.76
C MET A 250 25.62 -33.83 30.42
N VAL A 251 24.65 -34.33 31.20
CA VAL A 251 23.70 -33.46 31.94
C VAL A 251 24.41 -32.51 32.90
N LYS A 252 25.48 -32.95 33.59
CA LYS A 252 26.34 -32.07 34.42
C LYS A 252 27.03 -30.97 33.60
N LYS A 253 27.50 -31.27 32.38
CA LYS A 253 28.08 -30.28 31.47
C LYS A 253 27.03 -29.27 31.01
N PHE A 254 25.83 -29.72 30.61
CA PHE A 254 24.73 -28.85 30.25
C PHE A 254 24.32 -27.92 31.39
N HIS A 255 24.16 -28.43 32.62
CA HIS A 255 23.85 -27.60 33.81
C HIS A 255 24.93 -26.54 34.06
N THR A 256 26.21 -26.89 33.91
CA THR A 256 27.34 -25.95 34.06
C THR A 256 27.31 -24.83 33.01
N LEU A 257 26.98 -25.15 31.75
CA LEU A 257 26.83 -24.17 30.67
C LEU A 257 25.57 -23.31 30.87
N ALA A 258 24.43 -23.92 31.22
CA ALA A 258 23.16 -23.23 31.47
C ALA A 258 23.26 -22.27 32.68
N LYS A 259 23.96 -22.67 33.74
CA LYS A 259 24.34 -21.79 34.87
C LYS A 259 25.14 -20.58 34.41
N THR A 260 26.12 -20.77 33.54
CA THR A 260 26.96 -19.68 33.00
C THR A 260 26.15 -18.73 32.12
N ARG A 261 25.22 -19.27 31.30
CA ARG A 261 24.25 -18.50 30.52
C ARG A 261 23.26 -17.74 31.41
N HIS A 262 22.64 -18.38 32.40
CA HIS A 262 21.76 -17.74 33.38
C HIS A 262 22.48 -16.58 34.08
N GLN A 263 23.71 -16.77 34.58
CA GLN A 263 24.47 -15.67 35.20
C GLN A 263 24.73 -14.51 34.22
N THR A 264 25.03 -14.80 32.95
CA THR A 264 25.26 -13.78 31.91
C THR A 264 23.98 -13.04 31.52
N VAL A 265 22.83 -13.73 31.41
CA VAL A 265 21.53 -13.12 31.10
C VAL A 265 21.01 -12.34 32.31
N SER A 266 21.02 -12.94 33.50
CA SER A 266 20.57 -12.33 34.75
C SER A 266 21.38 -11.07 35.11
N THR A 267 22.69 -11.05 34.87
CA THR A 267 23.49 -9.82 35.00
C THR A 267 23.15 -8.77 33.94
N ARG A 268 22.78 -9.14 32.71
CA ARG A 268 22.27 -8.18 31.70
C ARG A 268 20.88 -7.63 32.08
N THR A 269 19.94 -8.46 32.52
CA THR A 269 18.58 -8.05 32.91
C THR A 269 18.57 -7.20 34.18
N SER A 270 19.39 -7.54 35.18
CA SER A 270 19.57 -6.68 36.36
C SER A 270 20.35 -5.40 36.04
N SER A 271 21.35 -5.47 35.14
CA SER A 271 21.99 -4.26 34.60
C SER A 271 21.00 -3.40 33.81
N HIS A 272 19.99 -3.97 33.15
CA HIS A 272 18.96 -3.19 32.45
C HIS A 272 18.21 -2.25 33.40
N ARG A 273 17.95 -2.61 34.67
CA ARG A 273 17.36 -1.68 35.66
C ARG A 273 18.26 -0.48 36.02
N ILE A 274 19.55 -0.53 35.66
CA ILE A 274 20.53 0.56 35.82
C ILE A 274 20.82 1.21 34.45
N ALA A 275 20.76 0.45 33.36
CA ALA A 275 21.00 0.86 31.99
C ALA A 275 19.76 1.47 31.31
N GLU A 276 18.54 1.27 31.81
CA GLU A 276 17.39 2.12 31.50
C GLU A 276 17.67 3.58 31.91
N LYS A 277 18.49 3.79 32.95
CA LYS A 277 18.95 5.12 33.38
C LYS A 277 20.12 5.68 32.55
N ILE A 278 20.87 4.84 31.81
CA ILE A 278 22.17 5.20 31.22
C ILE A 278 22.24 4.96 29.70
N THR A 279 21.70 3.85 29.18
CA THR A 279 21.73 3.46 27.76
C THR A 279 20.55 4.02 26.96
N VAL A 280 19.41 4.32 27.61
CA VAL A 280 18.30 5.11 27.02
C VAL A 280 18.72 6.58 26.76
N MET A 281 19.98 6.95 27.05
CA MET A 281 20.51 8.31 26.86
C MET A 281 21.05 8.64 25.47
N SER A 282 21.15 7.70 24.52
CA SER A 282 21.67 8.02 23.18
C SER A 282 20.61 8.62 22.25
N ASP A 283 19.40 8.05 22.18
CA ASP A 283 18.40 8.44 21.16
C ASP A 283 16.98 8.64 21.72
N SER A 284 16.45 7.72 22.53
CA SER A 284 15.03 7.78 22.99
C SER A 284 14.72 8.96 23.91
N LYS A 285 15.71 9.57 24.56
CA LYS A 285 15.51 10.78 25.40
C LYS A 285 15.16 12.03 24.59
N TYR A 286 15.42 12.06 23.29
CA TYR A 286 15.23 13.25 22.46
C TYR A 286 13.77 13.61 22.16
N PHE A 287 12.82 12.68 22.35
CA PHE A 287 11.41 12.83 21.94
C PHE A 287 10.42 13.03 23.09
N ASN A 288 10.86 12.84 24.34
CA ASN A 288 9.98 12.69 25.51
C ASN A 288 10.00 13.89 26.49
N THR A 289 10.52 15.06 26.09
CA THR A 289 10.54 16.27 26.93
C THR A 289 9.95 17.48 26.22
N THR A 290 8.83 17.97 26.74
CA THR A 290 8.15 19.21 26.36
C THR A 290 7.70 19.98 27.61
N LYS A 291 8.67 20.51 28.36
CA LYS A 291 8.46 21.36 29.53
C LYS A 291 8.82 22.81 29.23
N LYS A 292 7.96 23.74 29.68
CA LYS A 292 8.13 25.19 29.49
C LYS A 292 9.41 25.67 30.18
N GLY A 293 10.48 25.79 29.39
CA GLY A 293 11.83 26.15 29.83
C GLY A 293 12.92 25.68 28.85
N GLU A 294 12.71 24.55 28.16
CA GLU A 294 13.75 23.89 27.36
C GLU A 294 14.32 24.76 26.23
N ILE A 295 13.52 25.61 25.57
CA ILE A 295 14.01 26.52 24.51
C ILE A 295 15.15 27.44 25.03
N PHE A 296 15.09 27.88 26.29
CA PHE A 296 16.13 28.71 26.90
C PHE A 296 17.39 27.89 27.26
N GLU A 297 17.22 26.65 27.71
CA GLU A 297 18.33 25.72 27.94
C GLU A 297 19.03 25.37 26.63
N LEU A 298 18.27 25.06 25.57
CA LEU A 298 18.77 24.84 24.21
C LEU A 298 19.55 26.05 23.68
N LYS A 299 19.01 27.26 23.82
CA LYS A 299 19.72 28.50 23.45
C LYS A 299 21.04 28.65 24.22
N THR A 300 21.09 28.21 25.47
CA THR A 300 22.31 28.23 26.29
C THR A 300 23.32 27.15 25.86
N GLU A 301 22.87 25.95 25.48
CA GLU A 301 23.74 24.88 24.98
C GLU A 301 24.26 25.16 23.56
N LEU A 302 23.45 25.74 22.68
CA LEU A 302 23.84 26.19 21.32
C LEU A 302 24.92 27.27 21.37
N ASN A 303 24.86 28.18 22.34
CA ASN A 303 25.88 29.23 22.52
C ASN A 303 27.09 28.76 23.37
N SER A 304 27.13 27.50 23.82
CA SER A 304 28.27 26.96 24.57
C SER A 304 29.49 26.73 23.66
N GLU A 305 30.68 27.15 24.11
CA GLU A 305 31.94 26.95 23.37
C GLU A 305 32.29 25.47 23.09
N LYS A 306 31.74 24.54 23.87
CA LYS A 306 32.02 23.11 23.73
C LYS A 306 31.31 22.53 22.50
N LYS A 307 32.08 22.16 21.47
CA LYS A 307 31.60 21.54 20.21
C LYS A 307 30.63 20.36 20.44
N GLU A 308 30.86 19.53 21.46
CA GLU A 308 29.96 18.43 21.85
C GLU A 308 28.59 18.93 22.30
N LYS A 309 28.53 19.94 23.19
CA LYS A 309 27.27 20.53 23.64
C LYS A 309 26.47 21.13 22.50
N LYS A 310 27.14 21.84 21.58
CA LYS A 310 26.49 22.34 20.35
C LYS A 310 25.88 21.21 19.52
N ARG A 311 26.55 20.06 19.40
CA ARG A 311 26.03 18.91 18.67
C ARG A 311 24.78 18.32 19.32
N GLU A 312 24.83 18.00 20.61
CA GLU A 312 23.65 17.44 21.30
C GLU A 312 22.49 18.46 21.31
N ALA A 313 22.77 19.76 21.46
CA ALA A 313 21.76 20.81 21.37
C ALA A 313 21.08 20.87 19.99
N VAL A 314 21.85 20.85 18.89
CA VAL A 314 21.25 20.81 17.54
C VAL A 314 20.46 19.51 17.31
N LYS A 315 20.90 18.37 17.87
CA LYS A 315 20.10 17.13 17.87
C LYS A 315 18.77 17.29 18.62
N LYS A 316 18.76 17.93 19.80
CA LYS A 316 17.53 18.25 20.55
C LYS A 316 16.60 19.17 19.76
N VAL A 317 17.14 20.19 19.08
CA VAL A 317 16.38 21.10 18.22
C VAL A 317 15.74 20.35 17.04
N ILE A 318 16.48 19.45 16.40
CA ILE A 318 15.96 18.66 15.28
C ILE A 318 14.93 17.62 15.74
N ALA A 319 15.12 16.96 16.89
CA ALA A 319 14.10 16.09 17.45
C ALA A 319 12.82 16.88 17.81
N SER A 320 12.96 18.07 18.39
CA SER A 320 11.84 18.98 18.66
C SER A 320 11.08 19.35 17.38
N MET A 321 11.81 19.62 16.29
CA MET A 321 11.24 19.86 14.96
C MET A 321 10.55 18.62 14.38
N THR A 322 11.10 17.42 14.56
CA THR A 322 10.46 16.15 14.15
C THR A 322 9.17 15.85 14.91
N VAL A 323 9.07 16.28 16.18
CA VAL A 323 7.84 16.24 16.99
C VAL A 323 6.84 17.35 16.58
N GLY A 324 7.24 18.28 15.70
CA GLY A 324 6.39 19.39 15.25
C GLY A 324 6.37 20.60 16.18
N ASN A 325 7.26 20.69 17.17
CA ASN A 325 7.39 21.88 18.01
C ASN A 325 8.06 23.02 17.23
N ASP A 326 7.52 24.23 17.35
CA ASP A 326 8.16 25.43 16.79
C ASP A 326 9.48 25.75 17.51
N VAL A 327 10.57 25.63 16.78
CA VAL A 327 11.94 25.98 17.20
C VAL A 327 12.54 27.09 16.32
N SER A 328 11.71 27.87 15.62
CA SER A 328 12.12 29.04 14.83
C SER A 328 12.81 30.13 15.68
N THR A 329 12.45 30.25 16.96
CA THR A 329 13.08 31.20 17.90
C THR A 329 14.58 30.97 18.15
N LEU A 330 15.11 29.81 17.72
CA LEU A 330 16.53 29.44 17.81
C LEU A 330 17.30 29.66 16.51
N PHE A 331 16.67 30.18 15.45
CA PHE A 331 17.27 30.26 14.11
C PHE A 331 18.64 30.98 14.08
N PRO A 332 18.84 32.15 14.74
CA PRO A 332 20.15 32.80 14.75
C PRO A 332 21.22 31.98 15.50
N ASP A 333 20.85 31.31 16.59
CA ASP A 333 21.77 30.49 17.41
C ASP A 333 22.20 29.21 16.67
N VAL A 334 21.30 28.65 15.86
CA VAL A 334 21.59 27.50 14.98
C VAL A 334 22.44 27.93 13.78
N VAL A 335 22.17 29.09 13.16
CA VAL A 335 23.02 29.69 12.11
C VAL A 335 24.45 29.94 12.62
N ASN A 336 24.61 30.44 13.85
CA ASN A 336 25.91 30.61 14.50
C ASN A 336 26.66 29.28 14.75
N CYS A 337 25.99 28.13 14.67
CA CYS A 337 26.61 26.80 14.74
C CYS A 337 27.03 26.24 13.36
N MET A 338 26.71 26.93 12.25
CA MET A 338 26.98 26.47 10.87
C MET A 338 28.47 26.56 10.49
N GLN A 339 29.19 27.57 11.00
CA GLN A 339 30.61 27.76 10.70
C GLN A 339 31.47 26.79 11.54
N THR A 340 31.42 25.52 11.16
CA THR A 340 32.05 24.39 11.85
C THR A 340 32.69 23.41 10.86
N ASP A 341 33.81 22.83 11.27
CA ASP A 341 34.57 21.82 10.50
C ASP A 341 33.89 20.43 10.59
N ASN A 342 32.98 20.22 11.55
CA ASN A 342 32.30 18.94 11.72
C ASN A 342 31.13 18.79 10.73
N VAL A 343 31.30 17.91 9.74
CA VAL A 343 30.31 17.54 8.73
C VAL A 343 29.00 17.01 9.33
N GLU A 344 29.03 16.30 10.47
CA GLU A 344 27.82 15.86 11.18
C GLU A 344 26.98 17.07 11.61
N LEU A 345 27.61 18.04 12.28
CA LEU A 345 26.94 19.24 12.76
C LEU A 345 26.47 20.14 11.60
N LYS A 346 27.27 20.28 10.54
CA LYS A 346 26.90 21.05 9.35
C LYS A 346 25.69 20.44 8.62
N LYS A 347 25.63 19.11 8.46
CA LYS A 347 24.45 18.40 7.92
C LYS A 347 23.19 18.66 8.74
N LEU A 348 23.29 18.62 10.07
CA LEU A 348 22.17 18.87 10.97
C LEU A 348 21.67 20.32 10.87
N VAL A 349 22.58 21.31 10.89
CA VAL A 349 22.23 22.74 10.70
C VAL A 349 21.58 22.99 9.33
N TYR A 350 22.09 22.38 8.26
CA TYR A 350 21.51 22.48 6.93
C TYR A 350 20.10 21.88 6.85
N LEU A 351 19.82 20.78 7.55
CA LEU A 351 18.47 20.20 7.63
C LEU A 351 17.48 21.16 8.30
N TYR A 352 17.87 21.77 9.41
CA TYR A 352 17.08 22.81 10.07
C TYR A 352 16.81 24.01 9.15
N LEU A 353 17.82 24.48 8.42
CA LEU A 353 17.69 25.60 7.48
C LEU A 353 16.75 25.30 6.31
N MET A 354 16.80 24.11 5.70
CA MET A 354 15.90 23.75 4.59
C MET A 354 14.41 23.79 4.99
N ASN A 355 14.11 23.50 6.26
CA ASN A 355 12.75 23.54 6.78
C ASN A 355 12.32 24.96 7.18
N TYR A 356 13.13 25.66 8.00
CA TYR A 356 12.74 26.96 8.58
C TYR A 356 13.00 28.18 7.68
N ALA A 357 13.84 28.10 6.64
CA ALA A 357 14.12 29.24 5.76
C ALA A 357 12.88 29.74 4.99
N LYS A 358 11.87 28.87 4.75
CA LYS A 358 10.57 29.28 4.20
C LYS A 358 9.76 30.14 5.16
N SER A 359 9.88 29.90 6.47
CA SER A 359 9.16 30.63 7.51
C SER A 359 9.85 31.94 7.92
N GLN A 360 11.18 32.04 7.74
CA GLN A 360 11.98 33.20 8.12
C GLN A 360 13.01 33.57 7.02
N PRO A 361 12.57 34.07 5.85
CA PRO A 361 13.44 34.29 4.69
C PRO A 361 14.52 35.36 4.93
N ASP A 362 14.23 36.43 5.68
CA ASP A 362 15.22 37.50 5.91
C ASP A 362 16.36 37.07 6.85
N LEU A 363 16.12 36.15 7.79
CA LEU A 363 17.19 35.57 8.61
C LEU A 363 18.02 34.54 7.83
N ALA A 364 17.45 33.87 6.84
CA ALA A 364 18.18 32.94 5.96
C ALA A 364 19.30 33.66 5.15
N ILE A 365 19.19 34.97 4.93
CA ILE A 365 20.24 35.79 4.30
C ILE A 365 21.57 35.70 5.09
N MET A 366 21.52 35.56 6.42
CA MET A 366 22.72 35.39 7.26
C MET A 366 23.53 34.14 6.90
N ALA A 367 22.89 33.10 6.35
CA ALA A 367 23.55 31.85 5.98
C ALA A 367 24.28 31.92 4.62
N VAL A 368 23.88 32.82 3.72
CA VAL A 368 24.38 32.90 2.33
C VAL A 368 25.90 33.05 2.27
N ASN A 369 26.47 33.96 3.08
CA ASN A 369 27.92 34.19 3.15
C ASN A 369 28.74 32.98 3.64
N THR A 370 28.09 32.00 4.27
CA THR A 370 28.72 30.74 4.71
C THR A 370 28.49 29.65 3.66
N PHE A 371 27.31 29.57 3.05
CA PHE A 371 27.08 28.65 1.92
C PHE A 371 28.04 28.92 0.76
N VAL A 372 28.27 30.18 0.37
CA VAL A 372 29.23 30.52 -0.70
C VAL A 372 30.66 30.03 -0.37
N LYS A 373 31.09 30.11 0.90
CA LYS A 373 32.38 29.58 1.35
C LYS A 373 32.39 28.05 1.38
N ASP A 374 31.30 27.43 1.81
CA ASP A 374 31.15 25.98 1.86
C ASP A 374 31.09 25.36 0.44
N CYS A 375 30.69 26.12 -0.59
CA CYS A 375 30.83 25.77 -2.01
C CYS A 375 32.28 25.84 -2.53
N GLU A 376 33.20 26.48 -1.83
CA GLU A 376 34.63 26.56 -2.16
C GLU A 376 35.53 25.75 -1.19
N ASP A 377 34.91 24.94 -0.31
CA ASP A 377 35.59 24.05 0.65
C ASP A 377 36.38 22.92 -0.07
N PRO A 378 37.60 22.57 0.38
CA PRO A 378 38.39 21.50 -0.26
C PRO A 378 37.72 20.11 -0.25
N ASN A 379 36.67 19.88 0.55
CA ASN A 379 35.94 18.63 0.60
C ASN A 379 34.73 18.64 -0.38
N PRO A 380 34.71 17.81 -1.45
CA PRO A 380 33.60 17.76 -2.39
C PRO A 380 32.26 17.37 -1.75
N LEU A 381 32.27 16.64 -0.62
CA LEU A 381 31.06 16.31 0.12
C LEU A 381 30.45 17.52 0.84
N ILE A 382 31.25 18.54 1.19
CA ILE A 382 30.75 19.80 1.75
C ILE A 382 30.22 20.69 0.64
N ARG A 383 30.97 20.84 -0.46
CA ARG A 383 30.56 21.65 -1.64
C ARG A 383 29.24 21.18 -2.24
N ALA A 384 29.12 19.88 -2.54
CA ALA A 384 27.89 19.30 -3.06
C ALA A 384 26.71 19.43 -2.07
N LEU A 385 26.97 19.28 -0.76
CA LEU A 385 25.96 19.45 0.27
C LEU A 385 25.47 20.90 0.36
N ALA A 386 26.34 21.89 0.23
CA ALA A 386 26.00 23.32 0.20
C ALA A 386 25.12 23.65 -1.01
N VAL A 387 25.57 23.31 -2.23
CA VAL A 387 24.79 23.50 -3.47
C VAL A 387 23.41 22.84 -3.38
N ARG A 388 23.35 21.58 -2.91
CA ARG A 388 22.08 20.85 -2.76
C ARG A 388 21.12 21.51 -1.77
N THR A 389 21.64 22.09 -0.69
CA THR A 389 20.83 22.77 0.34
C THR A 389 20.41 24.17 -0.11
N MET A 390 21.28 24.95 -0.77
CA MET A 390 20.90 26.24 -1.36
C MET A 390 19.74 26.07 -2.35
N GLY A 391 19.83 25.10 -3.27
CA GLY A 391 18.76 24.79 -4.23
C GLY A 391 17.47 24.25 -3.63
N CYS A 392 17.41 23.94 -2.33
CA CYS A 392 16.15 23.61 -1.63
C CYS A 392 15.48 24.84 -1.00
N ILE A 393 16.18 25.98 -0.88
CA ILE A 393 15.68 27.18 -0.22
C ILE A 393 14.97 28.05 -1.26
N ARG A 394 13.64 27.91 -1.33
CA ARG A 394 12.75 28.74 -2.18
C ARG A 394 12.63 30.16 -1.62
N VAL A 395 13.68 30.97 -1.78
CA VAL A 395 13.76 32.39 -1.43
C VAL A 395 14.55 33.13 -2.51
N ASP A 396 13.89 34.02 -3.26
CA ASP A 396 14.43 34.60 -4.50
C ASP A 396 15.78 35.30 -4.30
N LYS A 397 15.90 36.10 -3.22
CA LYS A 397 17.15 36.78 -2.81
C LYS A 397 18.34 35.82 -2.66
N ILE A 398 18.12 34.53 -2.40
CA ILE A 398 19.19 33.53 -2.23
C ILE A 398 19.55 32.87 -3.57
N THR A 399 18.62 32.82 -4.53
CA THR A 399 18.87 32.25 -5.87
C THR A 399 19.85 33.09 -6.69
N GLU A 400 19.81 34.42 -6.56
CA GLU A 400 20.80 35.31 -7.18
C GLU A 400 22.24 34.98 -6.72
N TYR A 401 22.44 34.80 -5.41
CA TYR A 401 23.75 34.43 -4.85
C TYR A 401 24.15 32.96 -5.09
N LEU A 402 23.22 32.10 -5.52
CA LEU A 402 23.51 30.72 -5.91
C LEU A 402 24.11 30.63 -7.32
N CYS A 403 23.83 31.59 -8.21
CA CYS A 403 24.19 31.49 -9.63
C CYS A 403 25.69 31.26 -9.87
N GLU A 404 26.55 32.10 -9.28
CA GLU A 404 28.00 32.02 -9.51
C GLU A 404 28.66 30.79 -8.84
N PRO A 405 28.33 30.42 -7.57
CA PRO A 405 28.72 29.13 -7.01
C PRO A 405 28.23 27.93 -7.84
N LEU A 406 27.00 27.95 -8.34
CA LEU A 406 26.43 26.87 -9.16
C LEU A 406 27.19 26.72 -10.48
N ARG A 407 27.52 27.82 -11.18
CA ARG A 407 28.33 27.82 -12.40
C ARG A 407 29.71 27.17 -12.18
N LYS A 408 30.38 27.50 -11.07
CA LYS A 408 31.64 26.84 -10.65
C LYS A 408 31.44 25.34 -10.41
N CYS A 409 30.40 24.95 -9.68
CA CYS A 409 30.14 23.55 -9.33
C CYS A 409 29.66 22.67 -10.51
N LEU A 410 29.16 23.27 -11.61
CA LEU A 410 28.91 22.57 -12.88
C LEU A 410 30.23 22.22 -13.62
N GLN A 411 31.30 22.98 -13.39
CA GLN A 411 32.63 22.79 -13.98
C GLN A 411 33.64 22.19 -12.98
N ASP A 412 33.16 21.54 -11.92
CA ASP A 412 34.00 21.00 -10.85
C ASP A 412 34.78 19.75 -11.29
N GLU A 413 36.01 19.58 -10.79
CA GLU A 413 36.77 18.34 -11.00
C GLU A 413 35.99 17.09 -10.52
N ASP A 414 35.28 17.17 -9.39
CA ASP A 414 34.65 16.03 -8.73
C ASP A 414 33.24 15.68 -9.30
N PRO A 415 33.01 14.45 -9.79
CA PRO A 415 31.71 14.04 -10.35
C PRO A 415 30.54 14.05 -9.35
N TYR A 416 30.79 13.94 -8.05
CA TYR A 416 29.76 14.05 -7.00
C TYR A 416 29.27 15.50 -6.85
N VAL A 417 30.15 16.48 -7.06
CA VAL A 417 29.76 17.90 -7.12
C VAL A 417 28.99 18.16 -8.41
N ARG A 418 29.53 17.80 -9.58
CA ARG A 418 28.87 18.03 -10.89
C ARG A 418 27.47 17.44 -10.99
N LYS A 419 27.26 16.17 -10.61
CA LYS A 419 25.90 15.57 -10.64
C LYS A 419 24.92 16.26 -9.69
N THR A 420 25.42 16.81 -8.58
CA THR A 420 24.59 17.52 -7.60
C THR A 420 24.25 18.93 -8.07
N ALA A 421 25.17 19.58 -8.79
CA ALA A 421 24.93 20.84 -9.49
C ALA A 421 23.90 20.67 -10.63
N ALA A 422 23.98 19.59 -11.42
CA ALA A 422 23.00 19.28 -12.48
C ALA A 422 21.55 19.21 -11.94
N VAL A 423 21.31 18.48 -10.85
CA VAL A 423 20.00 18.43 -10.17
C VAL A 423 19.63 19.78 -9.54
N CYS A 424 20.61 20.60 -9.15
CA CYS A 424 20.36 21.95 -8.63
C CYS A 424 19.86 22.93 -9.72
N VAL A 425 20.26 22.75 -10.98
CA VAL A 425 19.73 23.54 -12.12
C VAL A 425 18.23 23.30 -12.31
N ALA A 426 17.75 22.05 -12.23
CA ALA A 426 16.32 21.75 -12.29
C ALA A 426 15.53 22.39 -11.13
N LYS A 427 16.06 22.35 -9.91
CA LYS A 427 15.46 23.05 -8.76
C LYS A 427 15.45 24.56 -8.89
N LEU A 428 16.48 25.15 -9.51
CA LEU A 428 16.53 26.57 -9.79
C LEU A 428 15.46 26.96 -10.83
N HIS A 429 15.19 26.08 -11.79
CA HIS A 429 14.13 26.24 -12.80
C HIS A 429 12.72 26.14 -12.19
N ASP A 430 12.48 25.23 -11.23
CA ASP A 430 11.24 25.16 -10.41
C ASP A 430 10.96 26.45 -9.62
N ILE A 431 12.00 27.23 -9.26
CA ILE A 431 11.85 28.51 -8.57
C ILE A 431 11.71 29.67 -9.57
N ASN A 432 12.60 29.75 -10.56
CA ASN A 432 12.65 30.85 -11.54
C ASN A 432 13.29 30.38 -12.87
N ALA A 433 12.45 29.93 -13.81
CA ALA A 433 12.88 29.49 -15.14
C ALA A 433 13.64 30.58 -15.93
N SER A 434 13.16 31.83 -15.92
CA SER A 434 13.81 32.94 -16.65
C SER A 434 15.25 33.20 -16.20
N LEU A 435 15.55 33.07 -14.91
CA LEU A 435 16.92 33.23 -14.40
C LEU A 435 17.83 32.07 -14.84
N VAL A 436 17.29 30.88 -15.09
CA VAL A 436 18.03 29.73 -15.65
C VAL A 436 18.34 29.94 -17.14
N GLU A 437 17.40 30.55 -17.88
CA GLU A 437 17.56 30.98 -19.27
C GLU A 437 18.61 32.10 -19.38
N ASP A 438 18.46 33.20 -18.62
CA ASP A 438 19.35 34.37 -18.61
C ASP A 438 20.82 34.04 -18.27
N GLN A 439 21.06 33.01 -17.45
CA GLN A 439 22.40 32.59 -17.03
C GLN A 439 23.01 31.49 -17.92
N GLY A 440 22.31 31.03 -18.95
CA GLY A 440 22.81 30.01 -19.88
C GLY A 440 23.00 28.62 -19.26
N PHE A 441 22.36 28.32 -18.13
CA PHE A 441 22.57 27.04 -17.44
C PHE A 441 22.10 25.82 -18.26
N VAL A 442 21.14 26.01 -19.18
CA VAL A 442 20.67 24.95 -20.10
C VAL A 442 21.76 24.52 -21.08
N GLU A 443 22.63 25.43 -21.52
CA GLU A 443 23.77 25.10 -22.40
C GLU A 443 24.80 24.27 -21.63
N LEU A 444 25.19 24.73 -20.44
CA LEU A 444 26.09 24.00 -19.54
C LEU A 444 25.57 22.61 -19.16
N LEU A 445 24.24 22.45 -19.02
CA LEU A 445 23.61 21.16 -18.73
C LEU A 445 23.60 20.22 -19.94
N ASN A 446 23.56 20.76 -21.17
CA ASN A 446 23.77 19.99 -22.40
C ASN A 446 25.23 19.57 -22.58
N ASP A 447 26.21 20.40 -22.20
CA ASP A 447 27.63 20.00 -22.19
C ASP A 447 27.87 18.81 -21.24
N LEU A 448 27.18 18.78 -20.09
CA LEU A 448 27.21 17.65 -19.14
C LEU A 448 26.58 16.35 -19.67
N LEU A 449 25.88 16.36 -20.82
CA LEU A 449 25.52 15.12 -21.55
C LEU A 449 26.71 14.48 -22.27
N SER A 450 27.82 15.19 -22.40
CA SER A 450 29.09 14.71 -22.96
C SER A 450 30.17 14.44 -21.90
N ASP A 451 29.78 14.41 -20.63
CA ASP A 451 30.67 14.10 -19.49
C ASP A 451 31.25 12.69 -19.59
N SER A 452 32.44 12.49 -19.04
CA SER A 452 33.10 11.18 -18.93
C SER A 452 32.50 10.29 -17.84
N ASN A 453 31.71 10.84 -16.90
CA ASN A 453 31.11 10.08 -15.81
C ASN A 453 29.61 9.79 -16.04
N PRO A 454 29.20 8.52 -16.21
CA PRO A 454 27.80 8.15 -16.44
C PRO A 454 26.81 8.60 -15.36
N MET A 455 27.26 8.82 -14.10
CA MET A 455 26.39 9.36 -13.05
C MET A 455 26.08 10.85 -13.25
N VAL A 456 27.01 11.63 -13.82
CA VAL A 456 26.76 13.04 -14.13
C VAL A 456 25.81 13.14 -15.31
N VAL A 457 26.10 12.42 -16.39
CA VAL A 457 25.25 12.31 -17.58
C VAL A 457 23.81 11.94 -17.20
N ALA A 458 23.60 10.89 -16.40
CA ALA A 458 22.25 10.45 -16.04
C ALA A 458 21.46 11.46 -15.19
N ASN A 459 22.12 12.25 -14.34
CA ASN A 459 21.46 13.32 -13.58
C ASN A 459 21.21 14.57 -14.44
N ALA A 460 22.08 14.87 -15.42
CA ALA A 460 21.85 15.91 -16.41
C ALA A 460 20.68 15.56 -17.35
N VAL A 461 20.55 14.29 -17.75
CA VAL A 461 19.38 13.78 -18.50
C VAL A 461 18.08 13.95 -17.70
N ALA A 462 18.08 13.57 -16.41
CA ALA A 462 16.90 13.74 -15.55
C ALA A 462 16.47 15.22 -15.48
N ALA A 463 17.41 16.12 -15.17
CA ALA A 463 17.18 17.56 -15.10
C ALA A 463 16.70 18.16 -16.44
N LEU A 464 17.29 17.75 -17.57
CA LEU A 464 16.85 18.22 -18.90
C LEU A 464 15.46 17.67 -19.28
N THR A 465 15.08 16.49 -18.82
CA THR A 465 13.75 15.92 -19.07
C THR A 465 12.68 16.71 -18.30
N GLU A 466 12.91 16.98 -17.01
CA GLU A 466 12.05 17.80 -16.14
C GLU A 466 11.89 19.25 -16.65
N ILE A 467 12.97 19.85 -17.17
CA ILE A 467 12.92 21.17 -17.82
C ILE A 467 12.11 21.10 -19.13
N ASN A 468 12.38 20.10 -19.99
CA ASN A 468 11.68 19.94 -21.27
C ASN A 468 10.16 19.65 -21.11
N GLU A 469 9.73 18.99 -20.03
CA GLU A 469 8.29 18.82 -19.72
C GLU A 469 7.59 20.16 -19.42
N THR A 470 8.32 21.13 -18.88
CA THR A 470 7.78 22.48 -18.58
C THR A 470 7.79 23.40 -19.80
N ARG A 471 8.89 23.37 -20.57
CA ARG A 471 9.08 24.09 -21.84
C ARG A 471 10.01 23.28 -22.76
N PRO A 472 9.59 22.83 -23.95
CA PRO A 472 10.43 22.03 -24.83
C PRO A 472 11.53 22.89 -25.47
N PHE A 473 12.75 22.79 -24.95
CA PHE A 473 13.90 23.62 -25.36
C PHE A 473 14.99 22.86 -26.14
N ALA A 474 15.13 21.54 -25.94
CA ALA A 474 16.23 20.77 -26.53
C ALA A 474 15.76 19.48 -27.21
N GLU A 475 15.87 19.42 -28.55
CA GLU A 475 15.72 18.17 -29.31
C GLU A 475 16.94 17.25 -29.10
N MET A 476 16.69 15.98 -28.76
CA MET A 476 17.76 14.98 -28.58
C MET A 476 18.33 14.54 -29.93
N ASN A 477 19.62 14.79 -30.15
CA ASN A 477 20.33 14.38 -31.37
C ASN A 477 20.73 12.88 -31.34
N LEU A 478 20.77 12.23 -32.50
CA LEU A 478 21.24 10.83 -32.68
C LEU A 478 22.62 10.55 -32.06
N HIS A 479 23.53 11.54 -32.09
CA HIS A 479 24.84 11.44 -31.45
C HIS A 479 24.72 11.36 -29.92
N THR A 480 23.82 12.17 -29.33
CA THR A 480 23.48 12.14 -27.90
C THR A 480 22.83 10.80 -27.54
N VAL A 481 21.85 10.34 -28.32
CA VAL A 481 21.22 9.00 -28.15
C VAL A 481 22.26 7.88 -28.11
N ASN A 482 23.26 7.90 -29.00
CA ASN A 482 24.34 6.92 -28.99
C ASN A 482 25.25 7.01 -27.74
N LYS A 483 25.57 8.21 -27.24
CA LYS A 483 26.28 8.40 -25.97
C LYS A 483 25.48 7.86 -24.79
N LEU A 484 24.19 8.17 -24.72
CA LEU A 484 23.29 7.69 -23.65
C LEU A 484 23.15 6.17 -23.66
N LEU A 485 23.03 5.54 -24.83
CA LEU A 485 23.01 4.08 -24.97
C LEU A 485 24.35 3.41 -24.62
N ALA A 486 25.47 4.13 -24.64
CA ALA A 486 26.73 3.65 -24.08
C ALA A 486 26.72 3.76 -22.55
N ALA A 487 26.40 4.95 -22.02
CA ALA A 487 26.31 5.23 -20.58
C ALA A 487 25.31 4.33 -19.84
N LEU A 488 24.24 3.87 -20.51
CA LEU A 488 23.23 2.92 -20.01
C LEU A 488 23.84 1.60 -19.48
N ASN A 489 25.03 1.22 -19.93
CA ASN A 489 25.72 0.00 -19.47
C ASN A 489 26.49 0.21 -18.16
N GLU A 490 26.88 1.45 -17.85
CA GLU A 490 27.80 1.82 -16.77
C GLU A 490 27.14 2.65 -15.65
N CYS A 491 25.97 3.23 -15.89
CA CYS A 491 25.24 4.00 -14.89
C CYS A 491 24.44 3.11 -13.91
N THR A 492 24.11 3.67 -12.74
CA THR A 492 23.29 3.01 -11.72
C THR A 492 21.85 2.79 -12.19
N GLU A 493 21.14 1.85 -11.58
CA GLU A 493 19.73 1.51 -11.89
C GLU A 493 18.82 2.75 -12.07
N TRP A 494 18.91 3.74 -11.18
CA TRP A 494 18.13 4.99 -11.25
C TRP A 494 18.52 5.85 -12.45
N GLY A 495 19.82 5.88 -12.79
CA GLY A 495 20.30 6.51 -14.00
C GLY A 495 19.88 5.79 -15.28
N GLN A 496 19.72 4.46 -15.23
CA GLN A 496 19.18 3.68 -16.35
C GLN A 496 17.70 4.02 -16.57
N VAL A 497 16.90 4.21 -15.52
CA VAL A 497 15.51 4.70 -15.61
C VAL A 497 15.47 6.07 -16.29
N PHE A 498 16.19 7.07 -15.79
CA PHE A 498 16.18 8.42 -16.36
C PHE A 498 16.61 8.46 -17.84
N ILE A 499 17.61 7.65 -18.21
CA ILE A 499 18.04 7.53 -19.61
C ILE A 499 16.97 6.84 -20.47
N LEU A 500 16.35 5.74 -20.00
CA LEU A 500 15.29 5.06 -20.72
C LEU A 500 14.04 5.93 -20.90
N ASP A 501 13.73 6.80 -19.95
CA ASP A 501 12.61 7.72 -20.00
C ASP A 501 12.84 8.89 -20.97
N ALA A 502 14.06 9.44 -21.03
CA ALA A 502 14.44 10.39 -22.08
C ALA A 502 14.44 9.74 -23.48
N LEU A 503 14.95 8.50 -23.60
CA LEU A 503 14.89 7.72 -24.84
C LEU A 503 13.44 7.36 -25.24
N ALA A 504 12.51 7.26 -24.29
CA ALA A 504 11.09 7.09 -24.56
C ALA A 504 10.40 8.37 -25.07
N HIS A 505 11.00 9.55 -24.89
CA HIS A 505 10.52 10.79 -25.53
C HIS A 505 10.99 10.91 -26.99
N TYR A 506 12.23 10.52 -27.27
CA TYR A 506 12.77 10.47 -28.64
C TYR A 506 11.91 9.61 -29.60
N THR A 507 11.97 9.92 -30.88
CA THR A 507 11.38 9.12 -31.97
C THR A 507 12.42 8.92 -33.06
N PRO A 508 12.87 7.67 -33.33
CA PRO A 508 13.81 7.40 -34.41
C PRO A 508 13.18 7.72 -35.77
N LYS A 509 14.04 8.06 -36.73
CA LYS A 509 13.65 8.43 -38.10
C LYS A 509 13.70 7.25 -39.06
N ASP A 510 14.57 6.28 -38.80
CA ASP A 510 14.78 5.09 -39.63
C ASP A 510 14.42 3.78 -38.90
N GLU A 511 13.89 2.79 -39.62
CA GLU A 511 13.63 1.44 -39.06
C GLU A 511 14.91 0.78 -38.50
N CYS A 512 16.05 0.99 -39.17
CA CYS A 512 17.33 0.46 -38.74
C CYS A 512 17.84 1.13 -37.45
N GLU A 513 17.55 2.43 -37.26
CA GLU A 513 17.83 3.13 -36.00
C GLU A 513 17.01 2.52 -34.85
N ALA A 514 15.70 2.32 -35.06
CA ALA A 514 14.82 1.69 -34.09
C ALA A 514 15.28 0.26 -33.70
N GLN A 515 15.69 -0.56 -34.68
CA GLN A 515 16.25 -1.90 -34.41
C GLN A 515 17.53 -1.82 -33.55
N ASN A 516 18.49 -0.97 -33.93
CA ASN A 516 19.74 -0.78 -33.16
C ASN A 516 19.48 -0.29 -31.72
N MET A 517 18.46 0.55 -31.51
CA MET A 517 18.03 0.96 -30.17
C MET A 517 17.43 -0.23 -29.40
N CYS A 518 16.48 -0.96 -29.99
CA CYS A 518 15.87 -2.14 -29.37
C CYS A 518 16.90 -3.20 -28.96
N GLU A 519 17.93 -3.47 -29.77
CA GLU A 519 18.98 -4.44 -29.44
C GLU A 519 19.84 -4.01 -28.25
N ARG A 520 20.22 -2.73 -28.15
CA ARG A 520 20.99 -2.19 -27.01
C ARG A 520 20.16 -2.06 -25.73
N ILE A 521 18.85 -1.84 -25.85
CA ILE A 521 17.92 -1.72 -24.73
C ILE A 521 17.52 -3.10 -24.18
N SER A 522 17.39 -4.12 -25.05
CA SER A 522 16.94 -5.47 -24.68
C SER A 522 17.63 -6.11 -23.45
N PRO A 523 18.96 -5.99 -23.22
CA PRO A 523 19.62 -6.57 -22.04
C PRO A 523 19.12 -6.00 -20.70
N ARG A 524 18.51 -4.80 -20.67
CA ARG A 524 17.96 -4.21 -19.44
C ARG A 524 16.71 -4.91 -18.92
N LEU A 525 16.07 -5.75 -19.75
CA LEU A 525 14.92 -6.59 -19.35
C LEU A 525 15.28 -7.63 -18.28
N ALA A 526 16.56 -7.98 -18.12
CA ALA A 526 17.02 -8.94 -17.11
C ALA A 526 17.50 -8.27 -15.79
N HIS A 527 17.19 -6.98 -15.58
CA HIS A 527 17.58 -6.25 -14.38
C HIS A 527 16.65 -6.55 -13.19
N ALA A 528 17.18 -6.61 -11.97
CA ALA A 528 16.40 -6.94 -10.77
C ALA A 528 15.38 -5.86 -10.37
N ASN A 529 15.72 -4.57 -10.56
CA ASN A 529 14.84 -3.46 -10.24
C ASN A 529 13.70 -3.32 -11.28
N ALA A 530 12.46 -3.47 -10.81
CA ALA A 530 11.25 -3.40 -11.63
C ALA A 530 11.07 -2.08 -12.40
N ALA A 531 11.55 -0.94 -11.87
CA ALA A 531 11.46 0.35 -12.55
C ALA A 531 12.31 0.38 -13.83
N VAL A 532 13.51 -0.24 -13.81
CA VAL A 532 14.36 -0.39 -15.00
C VAL A 532 13.64 -1.24 -16.05
N VAL A 533 13.04 -2.36 -15.65
CA VAL A 533 12.33 -3.27 -16.58
C VAL A 533 11.07 -2.60 -17.16
N LEU A 534 10.25 -1.92 -16.36
CA LEU A 534 9.06 -1.20 -16.85
C LEU A 534 9.43 -0.05 -17.80
N SER A 535 10.49 0.70 -17.51
CA SER A 535 10.98 1.79 -18.40
C SER A 535 11.57 1.23 -19.70
N THR A 536 12.24 0.08 -19.61
CA THR A 536 12.71 -0.71 -20.77
C THR A 536 11.52 -1.15 -21.63
N VAL A 537 10.45 -1.66 -21.02
CA VAL A 537 9.22 -2.08 -21.70
C VAL A 537 8.50 -0.88 -22.33
N LYS A 538 8.40 0.28 -21.67
CA LYS A 538 7.87 1.54 -22.25
C LYS A 538 8.61 1.92 -23.53
N ALA A 539 9.94 2.00 -23.47
CA ALA A 539 10.76 2.36 -24.62
C ALA A 539 10.60 1.34 -25.78
N LEU A 540 10.65 0.03 -25.48
CA LEU A 540 10.47 -1.01 -26.47
C LEU A 540 9.06 -1.01 -27.10
N MET A 541 8.00 -0.82 -26.31
CA MET A 541 6.62 -0.76 -26.82
C MET A 541 6.39 0.45 -27.73
N LYS A 542 7.01 1.61 -27.45
CA LYS A 542 6.98 2.77 -28.36
C LYS A 542 7.74 2.48 -29.67
N LEU A 543 8.95 1.93 -29.59
CA LEU A 543 9.77 1.57 -30.76
C LEU A 543 9.10 0.50 -31.65
N VAL A 544 8.40 -0.47 -31.04
CA VAL A 544 7.64 -1.53 -31.76
C VAL A 544 6.46 -0.98 -32.57
N ASN A 545 5.89 0.19 -32.21
CA ASN A 545 4.85 0.82 -33.02
C ASN A 545 5.39 1.47 -34.33
N ILE A 546 6.72 1.66 -34.44
CA ILE A 546 7.38 2.24 -35.62
C ILE A 546 7.88 1.12 -36.57
N LEU A 547 8.11 -0.09 -36.04
CA LEU A 547 8.63 -1.22 -36.80
C LEU A 547 7.53 -1.96 -37.60
N PRO A 548 7.82 -2.43 -38.83
CA PRO A 548 6.84 -3.13 -39.66
C PRO A 548 6.43 -4.47 -39.06
N GLU A 549 5.11 -4.69 -38.91
CA GLU A 549 4.52 -5.77 -38.10
C GLU A 549 4.94 -7.19 -38.48
N ASN A 550 5.34 -7.41 -39.75
CA ASN A 550 5.75 -8.71 -40.28
C ASN A 550 7.24 -9.05 -40.04
N SER A 551 7.98 -8.23 -39.29
CA SER A 551 9.40 -8.49 -39.03
C SER A 551 9.62 -9.63 -38.02
N GLU A 552 10.45 -10.61 -38.38
CA GLU A 552 10.90 -11.69 -37.48
C GLU A 552 11.52 -11.15 -36.18
N PHE A 553 12.11 -9.95 -36.24
CA PHE A 553 12.63 -9.22 -35.08
C PHE A 553 11.56 -8.97 -34.01
N ILE A 554 10.34 -8.60 -34.41
CA ILE A 554 9.22 -8.38 -33.48
C ILE A 554 8.83 -9.72 -32.82
N ALA A 555 8.74 -10.81 -33.61
CA ALA A 555 8.44 -12.15 -33.09
C ALA A 555 9.54 -12.72 -32.17
N HIS A 556 10.79 -12.25 -32.30
CA HIS A 556 11.87 -12.55 -31.36
C HIS A 556 11.81 -11.66 -30.10
N LEU A 557 11.46 -10.38 -30.25
CA LEU A 557 11.36 -9.41 -29.16
C LEU A 557 10.16 -9.70 -28.23
N THR A 558 8.99 -10.05 -28.77
CA THR A 558 7.82 -10.44 -27.94
C THR A 558 8.10 -11.66 -27.08
N LYS A 559 8.82 -12.66 -27.61
CA LYS A 559 9.32 -13.82 -26.85
C LYS A 559 10.34 -13.46 -25.77
N LYS A 560 11.11 -12.37 -25.94
CA LYS A 560 12.01 -11.84 -24.89
C LYS A 560 11.29 -10.99 -23.85
N LEU A 561 10.15 -10.38 -24.19
CA LEU A 561 9.38 -9.52 -23.28
C LEU A 561 8.56 -10.31 -22.25
N ALA A 562 8.07 -11.50 -22.61
CA ALA A 562 7.20 -12.28 -21.72
C ALA A 562 7.87 -12.78 -20.41
N PRO A 563 9.07 -13.39 -20.42
CA PRO A 563 9.68 -13.90 -19.19
C PRO A 563 9.99 -12.81 -18.14
N PRO A 564 10.56 -11.63 -18.48
CA PRO A 564 10.70 -10.51 -17.54
C PRO A 564 9.38 -10.11 -16.88
N MET A 565 8.30 -9.99 -17.67
CA MET A 565 6.97 -9.62 -17.17
C MET A 565 6.41 -10.67 -16.22
N VAL A 566 6.73 -11.95 -16.42
CA VAL A 566 6.43 -13.06 -15.49
C VAL A 566 7.28 -12.99 -14.22
N THR A 567 8.58 -12.72 -14.32
CA THR A 567 9.47 -12.58 -13.15
C THR A 567 9.02 -11.44 -12.23
N LEU A 568 8.57 -10.32 -12.80
CA LEU A 568 8.06 -9.18 -12.02
C LEU A 568 6.79 -9.51 -11.21
N LEU A 569 6.03 -10.55 -11.56
CA LEU A 569 4.89 -11.03 -10.77
C LEU A 569 5.29 -11.88 -9.55
N SER A 570 6.60 -12.08 -9.34
CA SER A 570 7.16 -12.68 -8.11
C SER A 570 7.73 -11.65 -7.13
N ALA A 571 7.54 -10.35 -7.39
CA ALA A 571 7.99 -9.25 -6.52
C ALA A 571 7.01 -8.98 -5.35
N GLU A 572 7.27 -7.92 -4.58
CA GLU A 572 6.39 -7.42 -3.52
C GLU A 572 4.99 -7.06 -4.07
N PRO A 573 3.88 -7.22 -3.30
CA PRO A 573 2.52 -7.09 -3.84
C PRO A 573 2.19 -5.72 -4.47
N GLU A 574 2.78 -4.65 -3.97
CA GLU A 574 2.66 -3.28 -4.48
C GLU A 574 3.30 -3.18 -5.88
N ILE A 575 4.47 -3.80 -6.05
CA ILE A 575 5.17 -3.90 -7.33
C ILE A 575 4.37 -4.79 -8.28
N GLN A 576 3.84 -5.93 -7.81
CA GLN A 576 2.96 -6.79 -8.60
C GLN A 576 1.74 -6.01 -9.11
N TYR A 577 1.09 -5.20 -8.27
CA TYR A 577 -0.06 -4.39 -8.68
C TYR A 577 0.30 -3.37 -9.77
N VAL A 578 1.37 -2.59 -9.59
CA VAL A 578 1.86 -1.65 -10.62
C VAL A 578 2.15 -2.40 -11.92
N VAL A 579 2.81 -3.55 -11.84
CA VAL A 579 3.14 -4.40 -13.00
C VAL A 579 1.87 -4.92 -13.68
N LEU A 580 0.89 -5.45 -12.94
CA LEU A 580 -0.39 -5.93 -13.46
C LEU A 580 -1.17 -4.81 -14.16
N ARG A 581 -1.26 -3.61 -13.57
CA ARG A 581 -1.92 -2.45 -14.21
C ARG A 581 -1.27 -2.06 -15.54
N ASN A 582 0.05 -2.21 -15.66
CA ASN A 582 0.78 -2.02 -16.92
C ASN A 582 0.60 -3.20 -17.89
N ILE A 583 0.59 -4.45 -17.42
CA ILE A 583 0.28 -5.66 -18.22
C ILE A 583 -1.10 -5.55 -18.84
N ASN A 584 -2.10 -5.06 -18.09
CA ASN A 584 -3.48 -4.86 -18.56
C ASN A 584 -3.55 -3.94 -19.80
N LEU A 585 -2.68 -2.92 -19.89
CA LEU A 585 -2.51 -2.08 -21.09
C LEU A 585 -1.75 -2.80 -22.21
N ILE A 586 -0.65 -3.48 -21.89
CA ILE A 586 0.20 -4.18 -22.87
C ILE A 586 -0.59 -5.30 -23.57
N VAL A 587 -1.39 -6.07 -22.84
CA VAL A 587 -2.26 -7.13 -23.38
C VAL A 587 -3.35 -6.54 -24.28
N GLN A 588 -3.88 -5.35 -23.98
CA GLN A 588 -4.82 -4.65 -24.86
C GLN A 588 -4.16 -4.18 -26.17
N LYS A 589 -2.89 -3.72 -26.14
CA LYS A 589 -2.19 -3.24 -27.35
C LYS A 589 -1.59 -4.38 -28.20
N ARG A 590 -1.06 -5.43 -27.57
CA ARG A 590 -0.44 -6.60 -28.22
C ARG A 590 -0.75 -7.87 -27.42
N THR A 591 -1.90 -8.49 -27.71
CA THR A 591 -2.32 -9.75 -27.04
C THR A 591 -1.30 -10.88 -27.16
N ASP A 592 -0.44 -10.88 -28.19
CA ASP A 592 0.50 -11.95 -28.54
C ASP A 592 1.57 -12.25 -27.48
N ILE A 593 1.98 -11.25 -26.68
CA ILE A 593 3.14 -11.37 -25.78
C ILE A 593 2.91 -12.44 -24.70
N LEU A 594 1.70 -12.50 -24.11
CA LEU A 594 1.42 -13.33 -22.93
C LEU A 594 0.48 -14.52 -23.21
N LYS A 595 0.28 -14.91 -24.48
CA LYS A 595 -0.67 -15.97 -24.86
C LYS A 595 -0.40 -17.35 -24.24
N GLN A 596 0.82 -17.61 -23.79
CA GLN A 596 1.25 -18.91 -23.25
C GLN A 596 1.30 -18.92 -21.71
N GLU A 597 1.52 -17.78 -21.07
CA GLU A 597 1.85 -17.67 -19.63
C GLU A 597 0.63 -17.53 -18.71
N MET A 598 -0.49 -18.18 -19.06
CA MET A 598 -1.77 -18.04 -18.36
C MET A 598 -1.70 -18.37 -16.87
N LYS A 599 -0.91 -19.40 -16.51
CA LYS A 599 -0.84 -19.93 -15.14
C LYS A 599 -0.21 -18.97 -14.13
N VAL A 600 0.55 -17.98 -14.60
CA VAL A 600 1.20 -16.97 -13.74
C VAL A 600 0.16 -16.00 -13.17
N PHE A 601 -0.96 -15.82 -13.87
CA PHE A 601 -2.06 -14.94 -13.45
C PHE A 601 -3.08 -15.61 -12.52
N PHE A 602 -2.88 -16.88 -12.15
CA PHE A 602 -3.73 -17.51 -11.14
C PHE A 602 -3.57 -16.84 -9.77
N VAL A 603 -4.67 -16.81 -9.04
CA VAL A 603 -4.80 -16.14 -7.76
C VAL A 603 -4.37 -17.10 -6.66
N LYS A 604 -3.53 -16.63 -5.74
CA LYS A 604 -3.18 -17.33 -4.51
C LYS A 604 -4.07 -16.82 -3.38
N TYR A 605 -4.32 -17.66 -2.39
CA TYR A 605 -5.07 -17.28 -1.19
C TYR A 605 -4.47 -16.03 -0.51
N ASN A 606 -3.14 -15.95 -0.44
CA ASN A 606 -2.38 -14.86 0.19
C ASN A 606 -2.12 -13.63 -0.72
N ASP A 607 -2.64 -13.57 -1.95
CA ASP A 607 -2.57 -12.35 -2.77
C ASP A 607 -3.52 -11.29 -2.20
N PRO A 608 -3.11 -10.02 -2.02
CA PRO A 608 -4.02 -8.95 -1.62
C PRO A 608 -5.16 -8.73 -2.63
N ILE A 609 -6.33 -8.30 -2.16
CA ILE A 609 -7.56 -8.12 -2.98
C ILE A 609 -7.33 -7.34 -4.28
N TYR A 610 -6.52 -6.28 -4.25
CA TYR A 610 -6.19 -5.48 -5.44
C TYR A 610 -5.32 -6.24 -6.47
N VAL A 611 -4.49 -7.19 -6.03
CA VAL A 611 -3.77 -8.13 -6.89
C VAL A 611 -4.73 -9.18 -7.45
N LYS A 612 -5.62 -9.76 -6.62
CA LYS A 612 -6.64 -10.74 -7.05
C LYS A 612 -7.52 -10.18 -8.18
N MET A 613 -8.00 -8.95 -8.03
CA MET A 613 -8.87 -8.25 -9.00
C MET A 613 -8.19 -8.02 -10.37
N GLU A 614 -6.94 -7.55 -10.41
CA GLU A 614 -6.23 -7.32 -11.68
C GLU A 614 -5.78 -8.62 -12.35
N LYS A 615 -5.32 -9.62 -11.58
CA LYS A 615 -5.05 -10.97 -12.08
C LYS A 615 -6.26 -11.52 -12.81
N LEU A 616 -7.44 -11.43 -12.20
CA LEU A 616 -8.71 -11.88 -12.75
C LEU A 616 -9.09 -11.15 -14.05
N ASP A 617 -8.96 -9.82 -14.12
CA ASP A 617 -9.22 -9.08 -15.37
C ASP A 617 -8.22 -9.45 -16.49
N ILE A 618 -6.95 -9.69 -16.17
CA ILE A 618 -5.95 -10.15 -17.15
C ILE A 618 -6.24 -11.58 -17.62
N MET A 619 -6.66 -12.48 -16.73
CA MET A 619 -7.11 -13.84 -17.09
C MET A 619 -8.25 -13.76 -18.13
N ILE A 620 -9.29 -12.95 -17.91
CA ILE A 620 -10.40 -12.78 -18.88
C ILE A 620 -9.87 -12.32 -20.24
N ARG A 621 -8.91 -11.37 -20.27
CA ARG A 621 -8.29 -10.90 -21.52
C ARG A 621 -7.46 -11.99 -22.22
N LEU A 622 -6.79 -12.88 -21.47
CA LEU A 622 -5.96 -13.98 -22.01
C LEU A 622 -6.71 -15.31 -22.28
N VAL A 623 -8.00 -15.43 -21.94
CA VAL A 623 -8.84 -16.59 -22.28
C VAL A 623 -8.88 -16.87 -23.79
N GLN A 624 -8.73 -18.15 -24.14
CA GLN A 624 -8.77 -18.73 -25.49
C GLN A 624 -9.47 -20.11 -25.46
N GLN A 625 -9.84 -20.64 -26.63
CA GLN A 625 -10.50 -21.95 -26.77
C GLN A 625 -9.71 -23.11 -26.11
N ASN A 626 -8.38 -23.01 -26.05
CA ASN A 626 -7.52 -24.07 -25.50
C ASN A 626 -7.39 -24.06 -23.97
N ASN A 627 -7.47 -22.89 -23.32
CA ASN A 627 -7.20 -22.75 -21.88
C ASN A 627 -8.48 -22.65 -21.02
N ILE A 628 -9.63 -22.36 -21.63
CA ILE A 628 -10.90 -22.09 -20.95
C ILE A 628 -11.35 -23.19 -19.98
N ALA A 629 -11.03 -24.47 -20.24
CA ALA A 629 -11.39 -25.55 -19.33
C ALA A 629 -10.70 -25.44 -17.96
N GLN A 630 -9.41 -25.03 -17.94
CA GLN A 630 -8.69 -24.79 -16.69
C GLN A 630 -9.16 -23.48 -16.03
N VAL A 631 -9.40 -22.43 -16.83
CA VAL A 631 -9.89 -21.15 -16.30
C VAL A 631 -11.24 -21.32 -15.60
N LEU A 632 -12.15 -22.14 -16.12
CA LEU A 632 -13.45 -22.36 -15.48
C LEU A 632 -13.39 -23.20 -14.20
N SER A 633 -12.40 -24.09 -14.02
CA SER A 633 -12.20 -24.75 -12.72
C SER A 633 -11.66 -23.77 -11.68
N GLU A 634 -10.66 -22.96 -12.03
CA GLU A 634 -10.09 -21.92 -11.15
C GLU A 634 -11.16 -20.90 -10.74
N LEU A 635 -11.95 -20.38 -11.71
CA LEU A 635 -13.04 -19.45 -11.43
C LEU A 635 -14.16 -20.07 -10.56
N LYS A 636 -14.39 -21.39 -10.64
CA LYS A 636 -15.36 -22.05 -9.75
C LYS A 636 -14.83 -22.14 -8.31
N GLU A 637 -13.53 -22.35 -8.13
CA GLU A 637 -12.87 -22.36 -6.83
C GLU A 637 -12.86 -20.95 -6.21
N TYR A 638 -12.48 -19.93 -6.99
CA TYR A 638 -12.48 -18.53 -6.54
C TYR A 638 -13.89 -18.02 -6.19
N ALA A 639 -14.95 -18.60 -6.80
CA ALA A 639 -16.34 -18.32 -6.45
C ALA A 639 -16.79 -18.93 -5.10
N THR A 640 -15.92 -19.66 -4.40
CA THR A 640 -16.13 -20.17 -3.04
C THR A 640 -15.28 -19.45 -1.97
N GLU A 641 -14.54 -18.40 -2.34
CA GLU A 641 -13.90 -17.51 -1.36
C GLU A 641 -14.93 -16.71 -0.53
N VAL A 642 -14.47 -16.14 0.59
CA VAL A 642 -15.31 -15.37 1.53
C VAL A 642 -15.50 -13.90 1.09
N ASP A 643 -14.61 -13.37 0.23
CA ASP A 643 -14.65 -11.99 -0.24
C ASP A 643 -15.78 -11.77 -1.27
N VAL A 644 -16.82 -11.03 -0.86
CA VAL A 644 -18.05 -10.81 -1.64
C VAL A 644 -17.77 -10.07 -2.95
N ASP A 645 -16.87 -9.08 -2.95
CA ASP A 645 -16.59 -8.27 -4.15
C ASP A 645 -15.73 -9.05 -5.15
N PHE A 646 -14.77 -9.84 -4.67
CA PHE A 646 -14.02 -10.77 -5.49
C PHE A 646 -14.94 -11.84 -6.10
N VAL A 647 -15.80 -12.49 -5.31
CA VAL A 647 -16.74 -13.51 -5.83
C VAL A 647 -17.71 -12.90 -6.85
N ARG A 648 -18.23 -11.70 -6.63
CA ARG A 648 -19.03 -10.97 -7.64
C ARG A 648 -18.25 -10.76 -8.94
N LYS A 649 -17.01 -10.30 -8.85
CA LYS A 649 -16.11 -10.12 -10.01
C LYS A 649 -15.82 -11.46 -10.72
N VAL A 650 -15.68 -12.55 -9.98
CA VAL A 650 -15.48 -13.91 -10.52
C VAL A 650 -16.72 -14.42 -11.26
N VAL A 651 -17.92 -14.23 -10.73
CA VAL A 651 -19.18 -14.56 -11.42
C VAL A 651 -19.31 -13.75 -12.72
N ARG A 652 -19.00 -12.46 -12.69
CA ARG A 652 -18.88 -11.60 -13.89
C ARG A 652 -17.82 -12.11 -14.88
N ALA A 653 -16.70 -12.67 -14.40
CA ALA A 653 -15.65 -13.26 -15.22
C ALA A 653 -16.14 -14.51 -15.97
N ILE A 654 -16.87 -15.42 -15.31
CA ILE A 654 -17.50 -16.59 -15.94
C ILE A 654 -18.46 -16.15 -17.07
N GLY A 655 -19.23 -15.07 -16.84
CA GLY A 655 -20.07 -14.44 -17.86
C GLY A 655 -19.29 -13.92 -19.07
N ARG A 656 -18.23 -13.16 -18.83
CA ARG A 656 -17.34 -12.61 -19.88
C ARG A 656 -16.68 -13.73 -20.71
N CYS A 657 -16.28 -14.82 -20.07
CA CYS A 657 -15.79 -16.03 -20.73
C CYS A 657 -16.83 -16.65 -21.69
N ALA A 658 -18.10 -16.77 -21.26
CA ALA A 658 -19.19 -17.28 -22.10
C ALA A 658 -19.44 -16.40 -23.34
N ILE A 659 -19.39 -15.08 -23.17
CA ILE A 659 -19.62 -14.11 -24.26
C ILE A 659 -18.47 -14.14 -25.28
N LYS A 660 -17.22 -14.29 -24.82
CA LYS A 660 -15.99 -14.29 -25.63
C LYS A 660 -15.70 -15.62 -26.35
N VAL A 661 -16.15 -16.76 -25.80
CA VAL A 661 -15.90 -18.08 -26.37
C VAL A 661 -17.21 -18.89 -26.41
N GLU A 662 -17.87 -18.91 -27.56
CA GLU A 662 -19.16 -19.59 -27.76
C GLU A 662 -19.13 -21.08 -27.35
N GLN A 663 -18.04 -21.79 -27.65
CA GLN A 663 -17.88 -23.21 -27.29
C GLN A 663 -17.85 -23.47 -25.78
N SER A 664 -17.55 -22.46 -24.95
CA SER A 664 -17.62 -22.59 -23.49
C SER A 664 -18.92 -22.08 -22.88
N ALA A 665 -19.78 -21.37 -23.63
CA ALA A 665 -20.99 -20.77 -23.09
C ALA A 665 -21.87 -21.78 -22.33
N GLU A 666 -22.06 -22.99 -22.88
CA GLU A 666 -22.79 -24.07 -22.22
C GLU A 666 -22.14 -24.49 -20.88
N ARG A 667 -20.81 -24.61 -20.82
CA ARG A 667 -20.08 -24.98 -19.60
C ARG A 667 -20.11 -23.86 -18.55
N CYS A 668 -19.95 -22.61 -18.97
CA CYS A 668 -20.10 -21.43 -18.12
C CYS A 668 -21.52 -21.38 -17.51
N VAL A 669 -22.54 -21.66 -18.32
CA VAL A 669 -23.94 -21.70 -17.91
C VAL A 669 -24.20 -22.85 -16.93
N SER A 670 -23.64 -24.05 -17.14
CA SER A 670 -23.69 -25.13 -16.13
C SER A 670 -23.00 -24.75 -14.83
N ALA A 671 -21.83 -24.11 -14.87
CA ALA A 671 -21.13 -23.65 -13.67
C ALA A 671 -21.94 -22.57 -12.91
N LEU A 672 -22.59 -21.65 -13.62
CA LEU A 672 -23.48 -20.65 -13.02
C LEU A 672 -24.72 -21.28 -12.38
N LEU A 673 -25.28 -22.35 -12.97
CA LEU A 673 -26.37 -23.13 -12.34
C LEU A 673 -25.92 -23.81 -11.05
N GLU A 674 -24.73 -24.44 -11.05
CA GLU A 674 -24.15 -25.04 -9.84
C GLU A 674 -23.90 -24.00 -8.74
N LEU A 675 -23.43 -22.80 -9.11
CA LEU A 675 -23.26 -21.69 -8.19
C LEU A 675 -24.61 -21.16 -7.65
N ILE A 676 -25.66 -21.08 -8.48
CA ILE A 676 -27.01 -20.71 -8.02
C ILE A 676 -27.57 -21.76 -7.03
N GLN A 677 -27.28 -23.05 -7.24
CA GLN A 677 -27.70 -24.12 -6.33
C GLN A 677 -27.08 -24.05 -4.93
N THR A 678 -26.01 -23.26 -4.72
CA THR A 678 -25.47 -22.97 -3.38
C THR A 678 -26.43 -22.13 -2.51
N LYS A 679 -27.38 -21.42 -3.14
CA LYS A 679 -28.33 -20.49 -2.51
C LYS A 679 -27.71 -19.32 -1.73
N VAL A 680 -26.48 -18.93 -2.06
CA VAL A 680 -25.84 -17.73 -1.50
C VAL A 680 -26.36 -16.48 -2.24
N ASN A 681 -27.15 -15.64 -1.57
CA ASN A 681 -27.92 -14.54 -2.20
C ASN A 681 -27.09 -13.67 -3.18
N TYR A 682 -25.91 -13.18 -2.77
CA TYR A 682 -25.09 -12.30 -3.63
C TYR A 682 -24.54 -13.02 -4.88
N ILE A 683 -24.30 -14.33 -4.81
CA ILE A 683 -23.89 -15.16 -5.95
C ILE A 683 -25.07 -15.35 -6.90
N VAL A 684 -26.27 -15.63 -6.37
CA VAL A 684 -27.50 -15.78 -7.16
C VAL A 684 -27.85 -14.47 -7.88
N GLN A 685 -27.82 -13.35 -7.17
CA GLN A 685 -28.12 -12.02 -7.69
C GLN A 685 -27.17 -11.66 -8.85
N GLU A 686 -25.86 -11.84 -8.67
CA GLU A 686 -24.86 -11.60 -9.72
C GLU A 686 -24.98 -12.57 -10.91
N ALA A 687 -25.27 -13.85 -10.65
CA ALA A 687 -25.46 -14.84 -11.71
C ALA A 687 -26.68 -14.51 -12.59
N VAL A 688 -27.75 -13.94 -12.05
CA VAL A 688 -28.92 -13.47 -12.82
C VAL A 688 -28.53 -12.31 -13.76
N VAL A 689 -27.72 -11.36 -13.28
CA VAL A 689 -27.19 -10.24 -14.10
C VAL A 689 -26.37 -10.80 -15.26
N VAL A 690 -25.51 -11.78 -15.01
CA VAL A 690 -24.68 -12.45 -16.02
C VAL A 690 -25.51 -13.25 -17.02
N ILE A 691 -26.49 -14.05 -16.58
CA ILE A 691 -27.28 -14.91 -17.46
C ILE A 691 -28.14 -14.08 -18.42
N LYS A 692 -28.67 -12.91 -17.99
CA LYS A 692 -29.30 -11.92 -18.89
C LYS A 692 -28.38 -11.59 -20.07
N ASP A 693 -27.11 -11.29 -19.84
CA ASP A 693 -26.19 -10.89 -20.90
C ASP A 693 -25.73 -12.06 -21.78
N ILE A 694 -25.65 -13.28 -21.22
CA ILE A 694 -25.49 -14.51 -22.01
C ILE A 694 -26.72 -14.73 -22.93
N PHE A 695 -27.95 -14.54 -22.44
CA PHE A 695 -29.17 -14.64 -23.25
C PHE A 695 -29.25 -13.56 -24.34
N ARG A 696 -28.70 -12.35 -24.10
CA ARG A 696 -28.58 -11.28 -25.10
C ARG A 696 -27.53 -11.55 -26.18
N LYS A 697 -26.56 -12.44 -25.93
CA LYS A 697 -25.56 -12.91 -26.91
C LYS A 697 -26.03 -14.17 -27.66
N TYR A 698 -26.70 -15.08 -26.97
CA TYR A 698 -27.16 -16.38 -27.49
C TYR A 698 -28.65 -16.62 -27.19
N PRO A 699 -29.57 -15.90 -27.88
CA PRO A 699 -31.01 -16.08 -27.68
C PRO A 699 -31.46 -17.51 -28.00
N ASN A 700 -32.53 -17.96 -27.34
CA ASN A 700 -33.24 -19.23 -27.58
C ASN A 700 -32.43 -20.54 -27.40
N LYS A 701 -31.18 -20.50 -26.94
CA LYS A 701 -30.36 -21.71 -26.69
C LYS A 701 -30.59 -22.36 -25.32
N TYR A 702 -30.92 -21.58 -24.30
CA TYR A 702 -30.84 -21.99 -22.89
C TYR A 702 -32.17 -21.82 -22.12
N GLU A 703 -33.31 -22.00 -22.82
CA GLU A 703 -34.66 -21.74 -22.27
C GLU A 703 -34.98 -22.53 -20.98
N SER A 704 -34.43 -23.74 -20.81
CA SER A 704 -34.70 -24.64 -19.66
C SER A 704 -34.22 -24.13 -18.30
N ILE A 705 -33.44 -23.04 -18.28
CA ILE A 705 -32.88 -22.43 -17.07
C ILE A 705 -33.85 -21.45 -16.42
N ILE A 706 -34.79 -20.92 -17.22
CA ILE A 706 -35.70 -19.85 -16.81
C ILE A 706 -36.61 -20.30 -15.66
N SER A 707 -37.02 -21.57 -15.61
CA SER A 707 -37.79 -22.11 -14.47
C SER A 707 -37.00 -22.07 -13.16
N THR A 708 -35.75 -22.55 -13.16
CA THR A 708 -34.87 -22.55 -11.97
C THR A 708 -34.49 -21.13 -11.55
N LEU A 709 -34.47 -20.17 -12.48
CA LEU A 709 -34.33 -18.75 -12.16
C LEU A 709 -35.60 -18.18 -11.49
N CYS A 710 -36.80 -18.52 -11.98
CA CYS A 710 -38.05 -18.11 -11.36
C CYS A 710 -38.29 -18.74 -9.98
N GLU A 711 -37.77 -19.94 -9.72
CA GLU A 711 -37.79 -20.58 -8.39
C GLU A 711 -36.98 -19.82 -7.32
N ASN A 712 -36.08 -18.92 -7.73
CA ASN A 712 -35.24 -18.10 -6.85
C ASN A 712 -35.57 -16.59 -6.97
N LEU A 713 -36.80 -16.25 -7.37
CA LEU A 713 -37.24 -14.86 -7.52
C LEU A 713 -37.26 -14.10 -6.19
N ASP A 714 -37.64 -14.79 -5.11
CA ASP A 714 -37.92 -14.21 -3.79
C ASP A 714 -36.65 -13.85 -2.98
N THR A 715 -35.46 -14.15 -3.51
CA THR A 715 -34.15 -13.86 -2.87
C THR A 715 -33.35 -12.77 -3.60
N LEU A 716 -34.00 -11.99 -4.46
CA LEU A 716 -33.38 -10.94 -5.27
C LEU A 716 -33.65 -9.56 -4.68
N ASP A 717 -32.70 -9.04 -3.90
CA ASP A 717 -32.77 -7.70 -3.29
C ASP A 717 -32.18 -6.62 -4.23
N GLU A 718 -31.06 -6.93 -4.89
CA GLU A 718 -30.27 -5.95 -5.63
C GLU A 718 -30.97 -5.46 -6.92
N PRO A 719 -31.09 -4.14 -7.15
CA PRO A 719 -31.88 -3.60 -8.25
C PRO A 719 -31.38 -4.01 -9.64
N GLU A 720 -30.07 -4.22 -9.85
CA GLU A 720 -29.58 -4.71 -11.13
C GLU A 720 -30.01 -6.16 -11.39
N ALA A 721 -30.00 -7.02 -10.37
CA ALA A 721 -30.48 -8.41 -10.46
C ALA A 721 -32.00 -8.46 -10.72
N ARG A 722 -32.78 -7.64 -10.01
CA ARG A 722 -34.25 -7.53 -10.19
C ARG A 722 -34.60 -7.00 -11.58
N ALA A 723 -33.94 -5.93 -12.03
CA ALA A 723 -34.08 -5.39 -13.39
C ALA A 723 -33.68 -6.41 -14.48
N SER A 724 -32.64 -7.21 -14.22
CA SER A 724 -32.19 -8.29 -15.10
C SER A 724 -33.21 -9.42 -15.19
N MET A 725 -33.81 -9.85 -14.06
CA MET A 725 -34.86 -10.87 -14.03
C MET A 725 -36.14 -10.41 -14.74
N ILE A 726 -36.58 -9.17 -14.48
CA ILE A 726 -37.74 -8.56 -15.16
C ILE A 726 -37.51 -8.49 -16.68
N TRP A 727 -36.29 -8.22 -17.13
CA TRP A 727 -35.94 -8.29 -18.56
C TRP A 727 -36.08 -9.72 -19.12
N ILE A 728 -35.58 -10.75 -18.41
CA ILE A 728 -35.71 -12.16 -18.83
C ILE A 728 -37.19 -12.54 -18.94
N ILE A 729 -38.00 -12.23 -17.92
CA ILE A 729 -39.44 -12.53 -17.91
C ILE A 729 -40.16 -11.81 -19.06
N GLY A 730 -39.84 -10.53 -19.30
CA GLY A 730 -40.43 -9.73 -20.37
C GLY A 730 -40.05 -10.17 -21.80
N GLU A 731 -38.84 -10.71 -22.00
CA GLU A 731 -38.40 -11.24 -23.29
C GLU A 731 -39.03 -12.61 -23.58
N TYR A 732 -38.93 -13.55 -22.62
CA TYR A 732 -39.40 -14.93 -22.75
C TYR A 732 -40.86 -15.15 -22.29
N ALA A 733 -41.64 -14.08 -22.18
CA ALA A 733 -43.08 -14.04 -21.84
C ALA A 733 -44.02 -14.91 -22.73
N GLU A 734 -43.52 -15.50 -23.81
CA GLU A 734 -44.24 -16.50 -24.60
C GLU A 734 -44.14 -17.90 -23.99
N ARG A 735 -43.04 -18.24 -23.31
CA ARG A 735 -42.77 -19.55 -22.69
C ARG A 735 -43.18 -19.63 -21.23
N ILE A 736 -43.07 -18.52 -20.52
CA ILE A 736 -43.38 -18.43 -19.08
C ILE A 736 -44.88 -18.15 -18.92
N ASP A 737 -45.67 -19.14 -18.52
CA ASP A 737 -47.11 -18.95 -18.35
C ASP A 737 -47.48 -18.04 -17.17
N ASN A 738 -46.77 -18.17 -16.04
CA ASN A 738 -46.99 -17.38 -14.81
C ASN A 738 -46.40 -15.95 -14.89
N ALA A 739 -45.87 -15.52 -16.05
CA ALA A 739 -45.19 -14.22 -16.20
C ALA A 739 -46.04 -13.02 -15.79
N GLY A 740 -47.37 -13.10 -15.94
CA GLY A 740 -48.28 -12.04 -15.49
C GLY A 740 -48.32 -11.88 -13.97
N GLU A 741 -48.28 -12.98 -13.23
CA GLU A 741 -48.36 -12.99 -11.76
C GLU A 741 -47.06 -12.50 -11.14
N HIS A 742 -45.91 -13.00 -11.64
CA HIS A 742 -44.59 -12.52 -11.21
C HIS A 742 -44.39 -11.02 -11.49
N LEU A 743 -44.83 -10.51 -12.65
CA LEU A 743 -44.74 -9.09 -12.96
C LEU A 743 -45.76 -8.24 -12.19
N GLU A 744 -46.94 -8.76 -11.82
CA GLU A 744 -47.89 -8.03 -10.98
C GLU A 744 -47.35 -7.82 -9.56
N SER A 745 -46.62 -8.80 -8.98
CA SER A 745 -45.92 -8.62 -7.70
C SER A 745 -44.97 -7.42 -7.70
N PHE A 746 -44.13 -7.27 -8.74
CA PHE A 746 -43.25 -6.10 -8.89
C PHE A 746 -43.99 -4.77 -9.14
N VAL A 747 -45.27 -4.80 -9.54
CA VAL A 747 -46.11 -3.60 -9.71
C VAL A 747 -46.76 -3.15 -8.40
N GLU A 748 -46.82 -4.01 -7.39
CA GLU A 748 -47.40 -3.65 -6.09
C GLU A 748 -46.46 -2.71 -5.31
N GLY A 749 -45.14 -2.94 -5.39
CA GLY A 749 -44.09 -2.09 -4.80
C GLY A 749 -43.56 -0.97 -5.72
N PHE A 750 -44.23 -0.65 -6.83
CA PHE A 750 -43.67 0.14 -7.95
C PHE A 750 -42.94 1.44 -7.57
N HIS A 751 -43.41 2.16 -6.55
CA HIS A 751 -42.82 3.44 -6.13
C HIS A 751 -41.57 3.30 -5.27
N ASP A 752 -41.43 2.19 -4.54
CA ASP A 752 -40.27 1.89 -3.68
C ASP A 752 -39.10 1.30 -4.50
N GLU A 753 -39.37 0.87 -5.74
CA GLU A 753 -38.39 0.35 -6.68
C GLU A 753 -37.48 1.43 -7.29
N ASN A 754 -36.22 1.05 -7.55
CA ASN A 754 -35.27 1.90 -8.26
C ASN A 754 -35.75 2.21 -9.70
N THR A 755 -35.51 3.43 -10.19
CA THR A 755 -35.81 3.87 -11.57
C THR A 755 -35.39 2.87 -12.65
N GLN A 756 -34.25 2.19 -12.51
CA GLN A 756 -33.82 1.16 -13.47
C GLN A 756 -34.79 -0.03 -13.51
N VAL A 757 -35.29 -0.47 -12.36
CA VAL A 757 -36.29 -1.54 -12.23
C VAL A 757 -37.62 -1.07 -12.83
N GLN A 758 -38.08 0.14 -12.49
CA GLN A 758 -39.31 0.74 -13.04
C GLN A 758 -39.30 0.81 -14.58
N LEU A 759 -38.20 1.24 -15.18
CA LEU A 759 -38.02 1.34 -16.64
C LEU A 759 -38.04 -0.03 -17.34
N GLN A 760 -37.43 -1.05 -16.74
CA GLN A 760 -37.48 -2.42 -17.27
C GLN A 760 -38.87 -3.04 -17.07
N LEU A 761 -39.54 -2.82 -15.93
CA LEU A 761 -40.87 -3.34 -15.63
C LEU A 761 -41.93 -2.80 -16.59
N LEU A 762 -41.93 -1.49 -16.82
CA LEU A 762 -42.73 -0.83 -17.85
C LEU A 762 -42.49 -1.47 -19.24
N THR A 763 -41.23 -1.72 -19.60
CA THR A 763 -40.86 -2.32 -20.89
C THR A 763 -41.27 -3.80 -20.99
N ALA A 764 -41.11 -4.58 -19.92
CA ALA A 764 -41.46 -5.99 -19.84
C ALA A 764 -42.98 -6.20 -19.94
N ILE A 765 -43.77 -5.37 -19.24
CA ILE A 765 -45.23 -5.45 -19.26
C ILE A 765 -45.80 -5.02 -20.61
N VAL A 766 -45.19 -4.06 -21.30
CA VAL A 766 -45.56 -3.72 -22.69
C VAL A 766 -45.23 -4.86 -23.66
N LYS A 767 -44.07 -5.53 -23.53
CA LYS A 767 -43.77 -6.75 -24.32
C LYS A 767 -44.78 -7.87 -24.04
N LEU A 768 -45.07 -8.14 -22.77
CA LEU A 768 -46.05 -9.14 -22.33
C LEU A 768 -47.45 -8.82 -22.89
N PHE A 769 -47.87 -7.55 -22.92
CA PHE A 769 -49.14 -7.15 -23.53
C PHE A 769 -49.16 -7.39 -25.05
N LEU A 770 -48.08 -7.06 -25.77
CA LEU A 770 -47.97 -7.31 -27.21
C LEU A 770 -47.94 -8.81 -27.56
N LYS A 771 -47.40 -9.65 -26.67
CA LYS A 771 -47.33 -11.11 -26.82
C LYS A 771 -48.65 -11.81 -26.41
N ARG A 772 -49.21 -11.47 -25.24
CA ARG A 772 -50.41 -12.10 -24.62
C ARG A 772 -51.48 -11.06 -24.22
N PRO A 773 -52.18 -10.40 -25.16
CA PRO A 773 -53.03 -9.23 -24.85
C PRO A 773 -54.28 -9.54 -24.00
N MET A 774 -54.80 -10.77 -24.05
CA MET A 774 -56.11 -11.14 -23.46
C MET A 774 -56.15 -11.09 -21.92
N HIS A 775 -55.03 -11.34 -21.24
CA HIS A 775 -54.98 -11.40 -19.75
C HIS A 775 -54.34 -10.15 -19.12
N THR A 776 -53.67 -9.32 -19.92
CA THR A 776 -52.63 -8.39 -19.48
C THR A 776 -53.05 -6.92 -19.61
N GLN A 777 -54.19 -6.64 -20.23
CA GLN A 777 -54.72 -5.29 -20.47
C GLN A 777 -54.89 -4.47 -19.17
N LYS A 778 -55.28 -5.11 -18.05
CA LYS A 778 -55.39 -4.45 -16.74
C LYS A 778 -54.02 -4.04 -16.19
N LEU A 779 -53.03 -4.93 -16.28
CA LEU A 779 -51.69 -4.74 -15.75
C LEU A 779 -50.96 -3.61 -16.50
N VAL A 780 -51.02 -3.58 -17.83
CA VAL A 780 -50.43 -2.49 -18.61
C VAL A 780 -51.14 -1.15 -18.37
N GLN A 781 -52.46 -1.14 -18.14
CA GLN A 781 -53.18 0.08 -17.73
C GLN A 781 -52.74 0.57 -16.34
N ARG A 782 -52.63 -0.32 -15.34
CA ARG A 782 -52.14 -0.03 -13.97
C ARG A 782 -50.76 0.64 -14.04
N VAL A 783 -49.80 0.02 -14.72
CA VAL A 783 -48.43 0.55 -14.83
C VAL A 783 -48.34 1.84 -15.65
N LEU A 784 -49.09 1.97 -16.76
CA LEU A 784 -49.12 3.23 -17.50
C LEU A 784 -49.75 4.38 -16.70
N SER A 785 -50.72 4.14 -15.81
CA SER A 785 -51.18 5.18 -14.89
C SER A 785 -50.10 5.58 -13.89
N LEU A 786 -49.51 4.63 -13.17
CA LEU A 786 -48.49 4.88 -12.15
C LEU A 786 -47.29 5.64 -12.76
N ALA A 787 -46.80 5.19 -13.91
CA ALA A 787 -45.65 5.80 -14.60
C ALA A 787 -45.94 7.15 -15.28
N THR A 788 -47.21 7.59 -15.45
CA THR A 788 -47.52 8.88 -16.12
C THR A 788 -48.17 9.94 -15.24
N LYS A 789 -48.81 9.53 -14.15
CA LYS A 789 -49.47 10.42 -13.17
C LYS A 789 -48.71 10.53 -11.86
N ASP A 790 -48.19 9.40 -11.39
CA ASP A 790 -47.79 9.19 -10.00
C ASP A 790 -46.24 9.05 -9.88
N SER A 791 -45.52 9.38 -10.96
CA SER A 791 -44.05 9.37 -11.02
C SER A 791 -43.50 10.73 -11.44
N ASP A 792 -42.54 11.23 -10.66
CA ASP A 792 -41.85 12.50 -10.89
C ASP A 792 -40.71 12.41 -11.91
N ASN A 793 -40.25 11.20 -12.27
CA ASN A 793 -39.08 11.02 -13.13
C ASN A 793 -39.42 11.29 -14.62
N PRO A 794 -38.78 12.28 -15.27
CA PRO A 794 -39.10 12.65 -16.66
C PRO A 794 -38.87 11.54 -17.68
N ASP A 795 -37.79 10.76 -17.59
CA ASP A 795 -37.47 9.70 -18.57
C ASP A 795 -38.50 8.56 -18.52
N LEU A 796 -38.82 8.10 -17.30
CA LEU A 796 -39.85 7.07 -17.09
C LEU A 796 -41.22 7.55 -17.59
N ARG A 797 -41.55 8.82 -17.34
CA ARG A 797 -42.82 9.44 -17.74
C ARG A 797 -42.95 9.65 -19.24
N ASP A 798 -41.92 10.17 -19.90
CA ASP A 798 -41.90 10.34 -21.36
C ASP A 798 -41.91 8.96 -22.06
N ARG A 799 -41.16 7.98 -21.54
CA ARG A 799 -41.17 6.61 -22.06
C ARG A 799 -42.54 5.95 -21.91
N ALA A 800 -43.23 6.16 -20.78
CA ALA A 800 -44.59 5.69 -20.58
C ALA A 800 -45.59 6.39 -21.52
N TYR A 801 -45.46 7.70 -21.76
CA TYR A 801 -46.26 8.40 -22.78
C TYR A 801 -45.96 7.92 -24.21
N ILE A 802 -44.71 7.59 -24.55
CA ILE A 802 -44.34 7.00 -25.85
C ILE A 802 -45.03 5.64 -26.02
N TYR A 803 -44.90 4.73 -25.05
CA TYR A 803 -45.57 3.43 -25.11
C TYR A 803 -47.10 3.57 -25.15
N TRP A 804 -47.70 4.45 -24.34
CA TRP A 804 -49.16 4.67 -24.34
C TRP A 804 -49.63 5.22 -25.69
N ARG A 805 -48.94 6.21 -26.27
CA ARG A 805 -49.28 6.75 -27.61
C ARG A 805 -49.16 5.68 -28.68
N LEU A 806 -48.08 4.89 -28.69
CA LEU A 806 -47.84 3.84 -29.67
C LEU A 806 -48.95 2.76 -29.60
N LEU A 807 -49.24 2.24 -28.40
CA LEU A 807 -50.30 1.25 -28.16
C LEU A 807 -51.72 1.77 -28.45
N SER A 808 -51.93 3.09 -28.42
CA SER A 808 -53.24 3.72 -28.72
C SER A 808 -53.43 4.06 -30.20
N VAL A 809 -52.35 4.14 -30.98
CA VAL A 809 -52.38 4.51 -32.40
C VAL A 809 -52.41 3.26 -33.28
N ASP A 810 -51.46 2.34 -33.10
CA ASP A 810 -51.45 1.07 -33.84
C ASP A 810 -50.72 -0.05 -33.07
N LEU A 811 -51.42 -1.16 -32.90
CA LEU A 811 -50.94 -2.36 -32.22
C LEU A 811 -50.09 -3.25 -33.12
N ALA A 812 -50.11 -3.06 -34.46
CA ALA A 812 -49.21 -3.73 -35.39
C ALA A 812 -47.82 -3.05 -35.38
N ALA A 813 -47.74 -1.75 -35.68
CA ALA A 813 -46.51 -0.97 -35.57
C ALA A 813 -45.87 -1.04 -34.18
N ALA A 814 -46.67 -1.15 -33.10
CA ALA A 814 -46.15 -1.38 -31.76
C ALA A 814 -45.36 -2.70 -31.63
N LYS A 815 -45.78 -3.78 -32.30
CA LYS A 815 -45.03 -5.05 -32.34
C LYS A 815 -43.74 -4.89 -33.13
N ASP A 816 -43.84 -4.36 -34.35
CA ASP A 816 -42.70 -4.23 -35.26
C ASP A 816 -41.58 -3.35 -34.69
N VAL A 817 -41.91 -2.36 -33.86
CA VAL A 817 -40.93 -1.48 -33.18
C VAL A 817 -40.39 -2.09 -31.88
N ILE A 818 -41.23 -2.69 -31.03
CA ILE A 818 -40.81 -3.11 -29.67
C ILE A 818 -40.23 -4.53 -29.64
N LEU A 819 -40.70 -5.40 -30.53
CA LEU A 819 -40.27 -6.80 -30.69
C LEU A 819 -39.27 -6.98 -31.84
N ALA A 820 -38.74 -5.89 -32.39
CA ALA A 820 -37.65 -5.93 -33.38
C ALA A 820 -36.43 -6.70 -32.85
N GLU A 821 -35.83 -7.52 -33.71
CA GLU A 821 -34.55 -8.17 -33.42
C GLU A 821 -33.47 -7.11 -33.16
N ARG A 822 -32.80 -7.23 -32.02
CA ARG A 822 -31.76 -6.28 -31.58
C ARG A 822 -30.39 -6.79 -32.00
N PRO A 823 -29.43 -5.89 -32.34
CA PRO A 823 -28.07 -6.31 -32.59
C PRO A 823 -27.48 -7.01 -31.36
N LEU A 824 -26.72 -8.07 -31.59
CA LEU A 824 -26.03 -8.83 -30.53
C LEU A 824 -24.96 -7.97 -29.85
N ILE A 825 -24.63 -8.30 -28.60
CA ILE A 825 -23.60 -7.58 -27.83
C ILE A 825 -22.19 -7.86 -28.40
N SER A 826 -21.47 -6.80 -28.78
CA SER A 826 -20.02 -6.82 -29.05
C SER A 826 -19.21 -6.86 -27.75
N GLU A 827 -18.01 -7.44 -27.79
CA GLU A 827 -17.11 -7.65 -26.63
C GLU A 827 -16.40 -6.37 -26.11
N GLU A 828 -16.89 -5.19 -26.49
CA GLU A 828 -16.14 -3.93 -26.42
C GLU A 828 -16.21 -3.23 -25.05
N THR A 829 -17.02 -3.72 -24.11
CA THR A 829 -17.35 -3.05 -22.83
C THR A 829 -16.13 -2.71 -21.95
N ASP A 830 -15.05 -3.49 -22.04
CA ASP A 830 -13.82 -3.34 -21.25
C ASP A 830 -12.59 -2.96 -22.11
N LEU A 831 -12.78 -2.51 -23.36
CA LEU A 831 -11.69 -2.08 -24.23
C LEU A 831 -11.48 -0.56 -24.13
N LEU A 832 -10.24 -0.14 -23.81
CA LEU A 832 -9.88 1.27 -23.89
C LEU A 832 -9.93 1.75 -25.35
N LYS A 833 -10.40 2.98 -25.57
CA LYS A 833 -10.39 3.63 -26.88
C LYS A 833 -8.96 3.60 -27.45
N PRO A 834 -8.70 3.12 -28.69
CA PRO A 834 -7.34 2.91 -29.19
C PRO A 834 -6.42 4.14 -29.10
N SER A 835 -6.94 5.34 -29.32
CA SER A 835 -6.17 6.59 -29.18
C SER A 835 -5.74 6.89 -27.74
N LEU A 836 -6.57 6.56 -26.75
CA LEU A 836 -6.24 6.68 -25.33
C LEU A 836 -5.26 5.58 -24.90
N LEU A 837 -5.43 4.35 -25.42
CA LEU A 837 -4.49 3.25 -25.19
C LEU A 837 -3.08 3.61 -25.66
N ASP A 838 -2.94 4.21 -26.85
CA ASP A 838 -1.63 4.58 -27.40
C ASP A 838 -0.97 5.74 -26.64
N GLN A 839 -1.76 6.68 -26.11
CA GLN A 839 -1.28 7.69 -25.16
C GLN A 839 -0.81 7.03 -23.84
N LEU A 840 -1.60 6.11 -23.27
CA LEU A 840 -1.26 5.42 -22.02
C LEU A 840 -0.05 4.49 -22.14
N VAL A 841 0.18 3.90 -23.33
CA VAL A 841 1.39 3.11 -23.63
C VAL A 841 2.66 3.97 -23.55
N CYS A 842 2.60 5.23 -23.96
CA CYS A 842 3.71 6.18 -23.80
C CYS A 842 3.97 6.55 -22.33
N HIS A 843 2.99 6.34 -21.45
CA HIS A 843 3.06 6.63 -20.01
C HIS A 843 3.27 5.36 -19.14
N ILE A 844 3.68 4.22 -19.71
CA ILE A 844 3.99 2.99 -18.95
C ILE A 844 5.03 3.25 -17.84
N GLY A 845 4.78 2.68 -16.66
CA GLY A 845 5.58 2.92 -15.45
C GLY A 845 5.29 4.24 -14.73
N SER A 846 4.23 4.98 -15.07
CA SER A 846 3.82 6.22 -14.38
C SER A 846 2.44 6.11 -13.73
N LEU A 847 2.05 7.12 -12.94
CA LEU A 847 0.72 7.18 -12.31
C LEU A 847 -0.45 7.07 -13.32
N ALA A 848 -0.29 7.63 -14.52
CA ALA A 848 -1.33 7.56 -15.55
C ALA A 848 -1.60 6.12 -16.03
N SER A 849 -0.56 5.29 -16.14
CA SER A 849 -0.71 3.87 -16.52
C SER A 849 -1.18 2.97 -15.37
N ILE A 850 -1.13 3.46 -14.13
CA ILE A 850 -1.80 2.83 -12.98
C ILE A 850 -3.29 3.20 -12.96
N TYR A 851 -3.65 4.47 -13.12
CA TYR A 851 -5.06 4.91 -13.09
C TYR A 851 -5.86 4.58 -14.37
N HIS A 852 -5.20 4.22 -15.47
CA HIS A 852 -5.81 4.08 -16.82
C HIS A 852 -6.56 5.35 -17.27
N LYS A 853 -6.08 6.52 -16.83
CA LYS A 853 -6.64 7.85 -17.11
C LYS A 853 -5.55 8.75 -17.69
N PRO A 854 -5.88 9.65 -18.64
CA PRO A 854 -4.89 10.60 -19.17
C PRO A 854 -4.41 11.55 -18.05
N PRO A 855 -3.15 12.02 -18.08
CA PRO A 855 -2.62 12.94 -17.06
C PRO A 855 -3.51 14.17 -16.81
N THR A 856 -4.11 14.69 -17.89
CA THR A 856 -5.00 15.85 -17.88
C THR A 856 -6.29 15.69 -17.06
N SER A 857 -6.66 14.47 -16.64
CA SER A 857 -7.85 14.25 -15.81
C SER A 857 -7.57 14.18 -14.30
N PHE A 858 -6.32 14.39 -13.88
CA PHE A 858 -5.93 14.41 -12.46
C PHE A 858 -4.84 15.42 -12.12
N ALA A 859 -4.20 16.05 -13.11
CA ALA A 859 -3.30 17.18 -12.92
C ALA A 859 -3.91 18.45 -13.57
N ASP A 860 -4.53 19.29 -12.75
CA ASP A 860 -4.98 20.63 -13.17
C ASP A 860 -3.80 21.48 -13.64
N THR A 861 -3.77 21.83 -14.92
CA THR A 861 -2.75 22.74 -15.49
C THR A 861 -2.92 24.19 -15.00
N ALA A 862 -3.99 24.48 -14.24
CA ALA A 862 -4.39 25.79 -13.73
C ALA A 862 -3.48 26.39 -12.62
N ARG A 863 -2.25 25.86 -12.43
CA ARG A 863 -1.25 26.41 -11.50
C ARG A 863 0.00 27.01 -12.16
N GLN A 864 -0.01 27.21 -13.49
CA GLN A 864 0.92 28.15 -14.11
C GLN A 864 0.36 29.58 -14.02
N PRO A 865 1.09 30.56 -13.44
CA PRO A 865 0.67 31.95 -13.45
C PRO A 865 0.76 32.50 -14.88
N THR A 866 -0.32 33.12 -15.36
CA THR A 866 -0.45 33.59 -16.74
C THR A 866 0.57 34.69 -17.08
N GLN A 867 1.57 34.37 -17.90
CA GLN A 867 2.33 35.37 -18.67
C GLN A 867 1.75 35.46 -20.09
N HIS A 868 1.54 36.69 -20.56
CA HIS A 868 0.95 36.97 -21.88
C HIS A 868 1.87 36.56 -23.04
N THR A 869 1.30 35.97 -24.08
CA THR A 869 1.91 35.87 -25.41
C THR A 869 0.85 36.11 -26.51
N ASP A 870 0.61 37.40 -26.82
CA ASP A 870 -0.19 37.82 -27.98
C ASP A 870 0.59 37.63 -29.30
N GLU A 871 0.88 36.37 -29.68
CA GLU A 871 1.74 36.09 -30.85
C GLU A 871 1.30 34.88 -31.71
N ALA A 872 -0.02 34.68 -31.85
CA ALA A 872 -0.61 33.58 -32.64
C ALA A 872 -1.50 34.03 -33.83
N ALA A 873 -1.49 35.31 -34.20
CA ALA A 873 -2.44 35.90 -35.17
C ALA A 873 -1.87 36.21 -36.58
N ALA A 874 -0.65 35.74 -36.90
CA ALA A 874 0.16 36.30 -37.99
C ALA A 874 0.64 35.32 -39.10
N ALA A 875 0.08 34.12 -39.22
CA ALA A 875 0.65 33.07 -40.09
C ALA A 875 -0.35 32.18 -40.88
N THR A 876 -1.45 32.71 -41.43
CA THR A 876 -2.23 31.99 -42.47
C THR A 876 -3.12 32.92 -43.31
N ASN A 877 -2.54 33.67 -44.25
CA ASN A 877 -3.33 34.47 -45.20
C ASN A 877 -2.57 34.77 -46.51
N LYS A 878 -2.39 33.74 -47.35
CA LYS A 878 -1.76 33.88 -48.69
C LYS A 878 -1.99 32.67 -49.61
N GLU A 879 -3.20 32.50 -50.13
CA GLU A 879 -3.38 32.03 -51.51
C GLU A 879 -4.78 32.38 -52.07
N SER A 880 -4.81 32.90 -53.30
CA SER A 880 -6.00 33.31 -54.07
C SER A 880 -5.64 33.33 -55.56
N ALA A 881 -6.56 33.27 -56.53
CA ALA A 881 -8.02 33.07 -56.48
C ALA A 881 -8.40 31.69 -57.09
N ILE A 882 -9.34 31.41 -58.00
CA ILE A 882 -10.28 32.17 -58.87
C ILE A 882 -11.52 31.26 -59.05
N LEU A 883 -12.79 31.70 -58.96
CA LEU A 883 -13.58 32.24 -60.07
C LEU A 883 -14.95 32.79 -59.58
N ASP A 884 -15.07 34.12 -59.57
CA ASP A 884 -16.13 34.95 -60.18
C ASP A 884 -17.67 34.68 -60.12
N ILE A 885 -18.36 35.76 -59.72
CA ILE A 885 -19.64 36.31 -60.23
C ILE A 885 -20.98 35.65 -59.82
N THR A 886 -21.67 36.28 -58.85
CA THR A 886 -22.98 36.98 -59.05
C THR A 886 -23.39 37.80 -57.81
N GLY A 887 -24.22 38.84 -57.99
CA GLY A 887 -24.87 39.64 -56.92
C GLY A 887 -26.31 40.02 -57.31
N PRO A 888 -27.01 41.00 -56.68
CA PRO A 888 -26.50 42.01 -55.71
C PRO A 888 -27.41 42.35 -54.48
N SER A 889 -26.82 43.07 -53.52
CA SER A 889 -27.36 44.08 -52.56
C SER A 889 -28.86 44.26 -52.22
N THR A 890 -29.17 44.51 -50.92
CA THR A 890 -30.03 45.66 -50.48
C THR A 890 -29.90 46.02 -48.97
N SER A 891 -29.72 47.33 -48.69
CA SER A 891 -30.18 48.16 -47.53
C SER A 891 -30.06 47.71 -46.05
N ALA A 892 -29.73 48.67 -45.17
CA ALA A 892 -29.64 48.55 -43.71
C ALA A 892 -30.68 49.41 -42.94
N ALA A 893 -30.92 49.12 -41.65
CA ALA A 893 -31.40 50.08 -40.62
C ALA A 893 -31.31 49.53 -39.17
N ALA A 894 -31.22 50.45 -38.19
CA ALA A 894 -31.36 50.28 -36.74
C ALA A 894 -32.07 51.56 -36.18
N PRO A 895 -32.17 51.89 -34.87
CA PRO A 895 -31.90 51.17 -33.61
C PRO A 895 -33.05 51.31 -32.56
N ALA A 896 -32.79 51.02 -31.26
CA ALA A 896 -33.58 51.49 -30.11
C ALA A 896 -32.68 51.74 -28.85
N PRO A 897 -33.07 52.60 -27.86
CA PRO A 897 -32.20 53.13 -26.78
C PRO A 897 -32.53 52.53 -25.37
N THR A 898 -31.95 52.89 -24.20
CA THR A 898 -31.23 54.11 -23.74
C THR A 898 -30.25 53.83 -22.56
N THR A 899 -29.40 54.81 -22.21
CA THR A 899 -28.53 54.97 -21.01
C THR A 899 -29.22 55.81 -19.90
N PRO A 900 -28.63 56.27 -18.74
CA PRO A 900 -27.24 56.22 -18.17
C PRO A 900 -27.13 55.59 -16.75
N SER A 901 -26.01 55.43 -16.00
CA SER A 901 -24.58 55.89 -15.97
C SER A 901 -24.22 57.00 -14.92
N GLN A 902 -23.37 56.65 -13.94
CA GLN A 902 -22.38 57.45 -13.13
C GLN A 902 -21.73 56.47 -12.09
N ASP A 903 -20.41 56.32 -11.90
CA ASP A 903 -19.27 57.24 -11.63
C ASP A 903 -19.33 57.91 -10.23
N LEU A 904 -18.30 58.04 -9.37
CA LEU A 904 -16.86 57.65 -9.27
C LEU A 904 -16.48 57.72 -7.74
N LEU A 905 -15.27 57.65 -7.13
CA LEU A 905 -13.81 57.66 -7.45
C LEU A 905 -13.04 57.16 -6.17
N ILE A 906 -11.74 56.79 -6.27
CA ILE A 906 -10.73 56.59 -5.16
C ILE A 906 -10.94 55.32 -4.28
N ALA A 907 -10.03 54.37 -4.00
CA ALA A 907 -8.56 54.14 -4.12
C ALA A 907 -7.74 54.17 -2.79
N ASP A 908 -6.78 53.23 -2.72
CA ASP A 908 -5.55 53.14 -1.90
C ASP A 908 -5.51 52.68 -0.40
N LEU A 909 -4.69 51.63 -0.21
CA LEU A 909 -3.59 51.44 0.78
C LEU A 909 -3.80 50.99 2.25
N LEU A 910 -2.98 49.97 2.60
CA LEU A 910 -2.17 49.77 3.83
C LEU A 910 -2.79 49.27 5.17
N SER A 911 -2.77 47.92 5.31
CA SER A 911 -1.93 47.16 6.28
C SER A 911 -2.16 47.16 7.82
N LEU A 912 -1.61 46.11 8.46
CA LEU A 912 -1.20 45.96 9.89
C LEU A 912 -2.26 45.63 10.97
N ASP A 913 -2.49 44.32 11.17
CA ASP A 913 -1.98 43.49 12.31
C ASP A 913 -2.24 43.85 13.82
N LEU A 914 -2.06 42.84 14.68
CA LEU A 914 -1.85 42.85 16.15
C LEU A 914 -3.03 43.00 17.16
N SER A 915 -3.65 41.84 17.44
CA SER A 915 -3.71 41.23 18.80
C SER A 915 -4.65 41.70 19.94
N SER A 916 -5.25 40.67 20.60
CA SER A 916 -5.37 40.48 22.07
C SER A 916 -6.60 40.92 22.90
N THR A 917 -6.78 40.18 24.00
CA THR A 917 -7.62 40.38 25.22
C THR A 917 -9.08 39.91 25.29
N ALA A 918 -9.46 39.48 26.50
CA ALA A 918 -10.77 39.05 27.03
C ALA A 918 -10.97 39.81 28.40
N PRO A 919 -11.89 39.50 29.36
CA PRO A 919 -12.92 38.43 29.44
C PRO A 919 -14.28 38.82 30.10
N GLY A 920 -15.23 37.86 30.16
CA GLY A 920 -15.80 37.43 31.47
C GLY A 920 -17.27 37.68 31.88
N VAL A 921 -17.76 36.73 32.71
CA VAL A 921 -18.83 36.82 33.75
C VAL A 921 -20.33 36.73 33.37
N GLY A 922 -21.05 35.80 34.03
CA GLY A 922 -22.45 36.03 34.48
C GLY A 922 -23.48 34.90 34.29
N THR A 923 -23.77 34.09 35.34
CA THR A 923 -24.96 33.20 35.43
C THR A 923 -25.95 33.70 36.50
N PRO A 924 -27.26 33.39 36.40
CA PRO A 924 -27.87 32.28 37.17
C PRO A 924 -28.92 31.45 36.35
N VAL A 925 -29.38 30.22 36.64
CA VAL A 925 -29.34 29.24 37.77
C VAL A 925 -30.70 29.04 38.51
N MET A 926 -31.10 27.76 38.65
CA MET A 926 -32.24 27.17 39.39
C MET A 926 -33.68 27.39 38.84
N ASN A 927 -34.71 26.54 39.05
CA ASN A 927 -35.01 25.12 39.40
C ASN A 927 -36.56 25.09 39.74
N VAL A 928 -37.40 24.05 39.85
CA VAL A 928 -37.31 22.60 40.20
C VAL A 928 -38.48 21.80 39.54
N ALA A 929 -38.18 20.64 38.91
CA ALA A 929 -39.04 19.42 38.70
C ALA A 929 -40.46 19.53 38.05
N SER A 930 -41.15 18.44 37.64
CA SER A 930 -40.91 16.98 37.82
C SER A 930 -41.45 16.07 36.68
N ALA A 931 -40.85 14.85 36.62
CA ALA A 931 -41.42 13.56 36.20
C ALA A 931 -41.46 13.08 34.71
N PHE A 932 -40.98 11.83 34.53
CA PHE A 932 -41.15 10.85 33.43
C PHE A 932 -40.66 11.11 31.98
N GLN A 933 -39.43 10.64 31.71
CA GLN A 933 -39.01 9.61 30.71
C GLN A 933 -39.73 9.45 29.34
N PRO A 934 -39.02 8.97 28.28
CA PRO A 934 -37.58 9.10 27.96
C PRO A 934 -37.33 9.55 26.50
N ALA A 935 -36.08 9.83 26.14
CA ALA A 935 -35.68 10.30 24.80
C ALA A 935 -35.42 9.16 23.79
N PRO A 936 -35.47 9.49 22.49
CA PRO A 936 -34.33 9.26 21.59
C PRO A 936 -33.61 10.58 21.22
N MET A 937 -32.33 10.50 20.86
CA MET A 937 -31.48 11.66 20.55
C MET A 937 -31.73 12.27 19.16
N LEU A 938 -31.39 13.55 19.00
CA LEU A 938 -31.24 14.22 17.70
C LEU A 938 -29.77 14.25 17.24
N SER A 939 -29.54 14.00 15.97
CA SER A 939 -28.78 14.84 15.02
C SER A 939 -29.25 14.46 13.61
N GLY A 940 -29.60 15.36 12.68
CA GLY A 940 -29.04 16.68 12.41
C GLY A 940 -28.15 16.53 11.17
N LEU A 941 -28.74 16.49 9.96
CA LEU A 941 -28.91 17.65 9.06
C LEU A 941 -27.55 18.35 8.83
N ASP A 942 -26.87 18.05 7.72
CA ASP A 942 -27.06 18.68 6.39
C ASP A 942 -26.53 20.13 6.35
N ASP A 943 -25.57 20.44 5.46
CA ASP A 943 -25.84 20.99 4.11
C ASP A 943 -24.52 21.34 3.36
N LEU A 944 -24.59 21.66 2.05
CA LEU A 944 -23.57 22.27 1.15
C LEU A 944 -22.20 21.55 1.00
N LEU A 945 -21.63 21.23 -0.17
CA LEU A 945 -21.94 21.25 -1.62
C LEU A 945 -21.09 20.12 -2.26
N GLY A 946 -21.35 19.55 -3.45
CA GLY A 946 -22.37 19.81 -4.47
C GLY A 946 -21.76 19.69 -5.89
N LEU A 947 -22.56 19.29 -6.89
CA LEU A 947 -22.20 19.21 -8.33
C LEU A 947 -21.11 18.17 -8.69
N GLY A 948 -21.03 17.64 -9.91
CA GLY A 948 -21.83 17.88 -11.11
C GLY A 948 -20.93 17.94 -12.34
N LEU A 949 -20.96 16.88 -13.17
CA LEU A 949 -20.05 16.67 -14.30
C LEU A 949 -19.99 17.83 -15.30
N PHE A 950 -18.77 18.22 -15.66
CA PHE A 950 -18.31 18.36 -17.05
C PHE A 950 -16.83 17.99 -17.16
#